data_AF-A0A4D6MCQ7-F1
#
_entry.id   AF-A0A4D6MCQ7-F1
#
_cell.length_a   1.000
_cell.length_b   1.000
_cell.length_c   1.000
_cell.angle_alpha   90.00
_cell.angle_beta   90.00
_cell.angle_gamma   90.00
#
_symmetry.space_group_name_H-M   'P 1'
#
loop_
_entity.id
_entity.type
_entity.pdbx_description
1 polymer ?
#
loop_
_entity_poly.entity_id
_entity_poly.type
_entity_poly.pdbx_seq_one_letter_code
_entity_poly.pdbx_strand_id
1 'polypeptide(L)'
;MKFGCAFREYLQEEREWFLGEKCAHVEYSRLKKVLKTCKKDTSSDKDLLCQCQSCPLCDQQFFSELMKEASDVVGYFSSRVQHLLHLHISSGLHRYVLRLRQCFRSDRQTLTQEGRILIEYIAMNAIAMRKILKKYDKVHCSVNGENFKSRMHAEHIELLHSPWIIELGAFYLNSTGLDSCELDGVYGHFSCDLNLNRDVMTLVLPDSIKLEYTLTCAICLDLVFNPYALSCGHIFCKSCACSAASVMIFQGLKAASPESKCPICREVGGYSKAVRMVELDLLVKRRCRDYWRERLASERVETLKQSKEYWNLQSTYAIGLTTLIMSNFSSWFFRLRSSSSKFFHRYRTLHNKYAPTVFNNDSTRNARSTSLLPFALALSAGSLALHPHFSPSFCDSDRGVNVGGKGSTQYVVKGSQKEFPRELLEELKIICQDNISVDYDERYIHGKPQNSFHKAVNIPDVIVYPRSEEEVSKVVNLCNIHKVPIVPYGGATSIEGHTLSPHGGVCIDMSLMKTVKALHVDDMDVVVEPGIGWMELNEYLEPYGLFFPLDPGPGASIGGMCATRCSGSLAVRYGTMRDNVISLKVVLANGDIVKTASRARKSAAGYDLTRLMIGSEGTLGLITEVTLRLQKIPQHSVVAMCNFPSVKDAADVAIATMRSGVQVSRVELLDEVQVKAINIANGKNLPECPTLMFEFIGTEAYAREQTQIVRKIVSEHNGSDFVFAEEPEAKKELWKVRKEALWACFAMEPDLEAMISDVCVPLSHLGDLISRSKKELDASPLVCTVIAHAGDGNFHTVILFDPSQEEQRREAERLNQFMVHAALSLEGTCTGEHGVGTGKMKPHTSAIDTSHFFLLQPFNHCALKLNSKPKTTAFSQENNIEHKESKLQNTESVESMGSLPHVVEDCLGFLQLFSDGSIFRSNDIEFKISAVQDHSVTFNDYLFHKRFNLSLRFYKPQHITLNTTKLPIVIFLHGGGFCFGSRTWPHIHNCCTRLASGLHAVVLSPDYRLAPEHRLPSAVDDAVEAVRWLQRQGLRLKEDENAGDAWLSSDVDFDRVFIVGDSSGGNIAHHLAVRLGSGSSEMDPVRVRGYVLFAPFFGGEVRTKSEEGPPEHMLNLELLDRFWRLSIPLGESRDHPLANPFGAGSPNLEEVKLDPILVIVGGNELLKDRAEDYARRLKEQGKNIEYLEFEGCEHGFFTHDSYSSHLAQEVIQILKRFMLQTST
;
A
#
# COMPACT_ATOMS: atom_id res chain seq x y z
N MET A 1 30.06 -51.53 2.78
CA MET A 1 29.60 -52.24 3.99
C MET A 1 30.51 -52.00 5.18
N LYS A 2 31.80 -52.39 5.17
CA LYS A 2 32.74 -52.08 6.27
C LYS A 2 32.77 -50.59 6.66
N PHE A 3 32.79 -49.68 5.67
CA PHE A 3 32.72 -48.23 5.92
C PHE A 3 31.42 -47.77 6.59
N GLY A 4 30.26 -48.35 6.23
CA GLY A 4 28.97 -47.96 6.81
C GLY A 4 28.80 -48.44 8.26
N CYS A 5 29.37 -49.59 8.61
CA CYS A 5 29.46 -50.07 9.99
C CYS A 5 30.39 -49.16 10.81
N ALA A 6 31.59 -48.88 10.30
CA ALA A 6 32.54 -47.96 10.96
C ALA A 6 31.99 -46.54 11.12
N PHE A 7 31.20 -46.06 10.15
CA PHE A 7 30.55 -44.74 10.25
C PHE A 7 29.44 -44.72 11.31
N ARG A 8 28.69 -45.82 11.44
CA ARG A 8 27.67 -45.98 12.49
C ARG A 8 28.30 -46.07 13.88
N GLU A 9 29.40 -46.82 14.01
CA GLU A 9 30.19 -46.89 15.25
C GLU A 9 30.75 -45.51 15.62
N TYR A 10 31.32 -44.77 14.66
CA TYR A 10 31.76 -43.39 14.85
C TYR A 10 30.65 -42.45 15.36
N LEU A 11 29.42 -42.60 14.86
CA LEU A 11 28.29 -41.78 15.32
C LEU A 11 27.89 -42.12 16.76
N GLN A 12 28.01 -43.39 17.18
CA GLN A 12 27.60 -43.90 18.50
C GLN A 12 28.59 -43.59 19.63
N GLU A 13 29.88 -43.38 19.34
CA GLU A 13 30.93 -43.11 20.35
C GLU A 13 30.93 -41.63 20.84
N GLU A 14 29.97 -41.25 21.68
CA GLU A 14 29.84 -39.92 22.35
C GLU A 14 29.40 -38.73 21.47
N ARG A 15 29.25 -38.91 20.15
CA ARG A 15 28.87 -37.83 19.22
C ARG A 15 27.37 -37.62 19.05
N GLU A 16 26.54 -38.59 19.42
CA GLU A 16 25.07 -38.50 19.41
C GLU A 16 24.56 -37.33 20.25
N TRP A 17 25.25 -36.94 21.31
CA TRP A 17 24.90 -35.76 22.11
C TRP A 17 24.95 -34.45 21.31
N PHE A 18 25.96 -34.27 20.46
CA PHE A 18 26.16 -33.04 19.69
C PHE A 18 25.33 -33.01 18.38
N LEU A 19 25.07 -34.17 17.80
CA LEU A 19 24.30 -34.33 16.57
C LEU A 19 22.79 -34.55 16.84
N GLY A 20 22.40 -35.01 18.02
CA GLY A 20 21.01 -35.28 18.41
C GLY A 20 20.46 -36.63 17.89
N GLU A 21 19.38 -37.10 18.53
CA GLU A 21 18.81 -38.47 18.39
C GLU A 21 18.32 -38.87 16.99
N LYS A 22 18.27 -37.95 16.01
CA LYS A 22 17.79 -38.19 14.64
C LYS A 22 18.75 -37.64 13.57
N CYS A 23 20.04 -37.95 13.68
CA CYS A 23 21.05 -37.53 12.71
C CYS A 23 20.86 -38.25 11.35
N ALA A 24 20.55 -37.49 10.28
CA ALA A 24 20.49 -38.02 8.92
C ALA A 24 21.89 -38.44 8.45
N HIS A 25 22.02 -39.57 7.78
CA HIS A 25 23.29 -40.03 7.24
C HIS A 25 23.04 -41.01 6.10
N VAL A 26 23.98 -41.10 5.14
CA VAL A 26 23.78 -41.93 3.95
C VAL A 26 23.59 -43.40 4.31
N GLU A 27 22.37 -43.92 4.16
CA GLU A 27 22.03 -45.30 4.54
C GLU A 27 22.40 -46.32 3.46
N TYR A 28 23.51 -47.04 3.68
CA TYR A 28 23.97 -48.12 2.80
C TYR A 28 22.98 -49.28 2.63
N SER A 29 22.06 -49.49 3.58
CA SER A 29 21.06 -50.57 3.56
C SER A 29 20.00 -50.37 2.47
N ARG A 30 19.55 -49.13 2.26
CA ARG A 30 18.57 -48.75 1.23
C ARG A 30 19.17 -48.87 -0.17
N LEU A 31 20.36 -48.32 -0.36
CA LEU A 31 21.12 -48.43 -1.61
C LEU A 31 21.46 -49.89 -1.96
N LYS A 32 21.72 -50.74 -0.95
CA LYS A 32 21.95 -52.19 -1.13
C LYS A 32 20.73 -52.95 -1.63
N LYS A 33 19.49 -52.50 -1.31
CA LYS A 33 18.27 -53.11 -1.86
C LYS A 33 18.23 -52.89 -3.37
N VAL A 34 18.43 -51.65 -3.83
CA VAL A 34 18.48 -51.29 -5.25
C VAL A 34 19.57 -52.09 -5.99
N LEU A 35 20.77 -52.21 -5.40
CA LEU A 35 21.88 -52.98 -5.97
C LEU A 35 21.63 -54.51 -6.03
N LYS A 36 20.76 -55.06 -5.19
CA LYS A 36 20.44 -56.50 -5.16
C LYS A 36 19.33 -56.90 -6.14
N THR A 37 18.48 -55.97 -6.56
CA THR A 37 17.36 -56.23 -7.49
C THR A 37 17.83 -56.38 -8.94
N CYS A 38 19.06 -56.00 -9.26
CA CYS A 38 19.67 -56.21 -10.57
C CYS A 38 20.11 -57.69 -10.72
N LYS A 39 19.21 -58.55 -11.23
CA LYS A 39 19.54 -59.96 -11.53
C LYS A 39 20.27 -60.05 -12.87
N LYS A 40 21.48 -60.64 -12.82
CA LYS A 40 22.11 -61.33 -13.95
C LYS A 40 21.16 -62.39 -14.48
N ASP A 41 20.78 -62.31 -15.75
CA ASP A 41 20.45 -63.51 -16.53
C ASP A 41 21.76 -64.26 -16.76
N THR A 42 21.95 -65.33 -15.99
CA THR A 42 23.00 -66.32 -16.23
C THR A 42 22.36 -67.67 -16.53
N SER A 43 21.95 -67.84 -17.79
CA SER A 43 21.88 -69.10 -18.54
C SER A 43 21.35 -68.77 -19.94
N SER A 44 22.17 -68.62 -20.97
CA SER A 44 22.83 -69.73 -21.66
C SER A 44 23.81 -69.23 -22.72
N ASP A 45 24.83 -70.06 -22.92
CA ASP A 45 25.82 -70.12 -23.99
C ASP A 45 26.99 -69.13 -24.10
N LYS A 46 28.12 -69.77 -24.42
CA LYS A 46 29.51 -69.33 -24.31
C LYS A 46 29.92 -68.45 -25.48
N ASP A 47 30.93 -67.63 -25.19
CA ASP A 47 31.85 -66.99 -26.13
C ASP A 47 31.28 -65.93 -27.09
N LEU A 48 31.08 -64.71 -26.55
CA LEU A 48 31.45 -63.45 -27.22
C LEU A 48 31.56 -62.35 -26.15
N LEU A 49 32.58 -61.48 -26.28
CA LEU A 49 32.91 -60.42 -25.32
C LEU A 49 31.67 -59.68 -24.80
N CYS A 50 31.35 -59.85 -23.51
CA CYS A 50 30.26 -59.14 -22.85
C CYS A 50 30.65 -57.65 -22.69
N GLN A 51 30.17 -56.81 -23.60
CA GLN A 51 30.11 -55.37 -23.39
C GLN A 51 29.04 -55.10 -22.31
N CYS A 52 29.45 -54.85 -21.06
CA CYS A 52 28.54 -54.45 -19.99
C CYS A 52 27.88 -53.09 -20.33
N GLN A 53 26.64 -53.10 -20.83
CA GLN A 53 25.81 -51.90 -20.90
C GLN A 53 25.05 -51.69 -19.58
N SER A 54 25.01 -50.44 -19.10
CA SER A 54 24.31 -50.03 -17.87
C SER A 54 22.79 -50.21 -17.97
N CYS A 55 22.14 -50.70 -16.92
CA CYS A 55 20.68 -50.87 -16.87
C CYS A 55 19.99 -49.51 -16.53
N PRO A 56 19.22 -48.90 -17.45
CA PRO A 56 18.66 -47.55 -17.25
C PRO A 56 17.72 -47.42 -16.03
N LEU A 57 16.96 -48.48 -15.73
CA LEU A 57 16.05 -48.53 -14.58
C LEU A 57 16.80 -48.60 -13.25
N CYS A 58 17.90 -49.36 -13.19
CA CYS A 58 18.75 -49.42 -12.01
C CYS A 58 19.49 -48.11 -11.78
N ASP A 59 19.92 -47.44 -12.85
CA ASP A 59 20.52 -46.10 -12.80
C ASP A 59 19.51 -45.08 -12.26
N GLN A 60 18.30 -45.00 -12.83
CA GLN A 60 17.28 -44.06 -12.39
C GLN A 60 16.91 -44.23 -10.91
N GLN A 61 16.70 -45.46 -10.44
CA GLN A 61 16.35 -45.72 -9.04
C GLN A 61 17.50 -45.43 -8.09
N PHE A 62 18.73 -45.85 -8.42
CA PHE A 62 19.89 -45.64 -7.57
C PHE A 62 20.19 -44.14 -7.39
N PHE A 63 20.23 -43.39 -8.49
CA PHE A 63 20.53 -41.96 -8.43
C PHE A 63 19.37 -41.14 -7.82
N SER A 64 18.11 -41.58 -7.93
CA SER A 64 16.99 -40.92 -7.23
C SER A 64 17.10 -41.05 -5.71
N GLU A 65 17.32 -42.27 -5.21
CA GLU A 65 17.52 -42.53 -3.77
C GLU A 65 18.77 -41.82 -3.25
N LEU A 66 19.86 -41.80 -4.04
CA LEU A 66 21.08 -41.10 -3.67
C LEU A 66 20.90 -39.57 -3.59
N MET A 67 20.07 -38.96 -4.46
CA MET A 67 19.71 -37.53 -4.33
C MET A 67 18.95 -37.24 -3.05
N LYS A 68 18.01 -38.11 -2.68
CA LYS A 68 17.20 -37.95 -1.48
C LYS A 68 18.06 -37.98 -0.23
N GLU A 69 18.93 -38.98 -0.10
CA GLU A 69 19.88 -39.09 1.02
C GLU A 69 20.84 -37.88 1.06
N ALA A 70 21.31 -37.38 -0.09
CA ALA A 70 22.13 -36.17 -0.14
C ALA A 70 21.36 -34.92 0.33
N SER A 71 20.10 -34.77 -0.08
CA SER A 71 19.23 -33.66 0.30
C SER A 71 18.95 -33.64 1.80
N ASP A 72 18.68 -34.81 2.39
CA ASP A 72 18.43 -34.96 3.82
C ASP A 72 19.66 -34.57 4.66
N VAL A 73 20.87 -35.00 4.22
CA VAL A 73 22.13 -34.63 4.86
C VAL A 73 22.40 -33.12 4.74
N VAL A 74 22.22 -32.50 3.57
CA VAL A 74 22.40 -31.05 3.37
C VAL A 74 21.42 -30.25 4.22
N GLY A 75 20.15 -30.66 4.27
CA GLY A 75 19.10 -30.01 5.05
C GLY A 75 19.41 -30.05 6.55
N TYR A 76 19.78 -31.22 7.06
CA TYR A 76 20.18 -31.39 8.46
C TYR A 76 21.43 -30.56 8.80
N PHE A 77 22.50 -30.65 8.00
CA PHE A 77 23.74 -29.89 8.21
C PHE A 77 23.48 -28.38 8.25
N SER A 78 22.77 -27.84 7.24
CA SER A 78 22.49 -26.41 7.13
C SER A 78 21.68 -25.89 8.33
N SER A 79 20.69 -26.66 8.79
CA SER A 79 19.88 -26.33 9.96
C SER A 79 20.71 -26.30 11.26
N ARG A 80 21.59 -27.29 11.46
CA ARG A 80 22.46 -27.34 12.65
C ARG A 80 23.49 -26.22 12.67
N VAL A 81 24.12 -25.92 11.53
CA VAL A 81 25.07 -24.79 11.43
C VAL A 81 24.38 -23.46 11.71
N GLN A 82 23.19 -23.22 11.13
CA GLN A 82 22.41 -22.01 11.42
C GLN A 82 22.09 -21.87 12.92
N HIS A 83 21.69 -22.96 13.56
CA HIS A 83 21.41 -22.96 14.99
C HIS A 83 22.66 -22.63 15.82
N LEU A 84 23.80 -23.26 15.52
CA LEU A 84 25.07 -23.01 16.19
C LEU A 84 25.53 -21.55 16.05
N LEU A 85 25.48 -21.00 14.83
CA LEU A 85 25.85 -19.62 14.56
C LEU A 85 24.90 -18.62 15.24
N HIS A 86 23.60 -18.92 15.26
CA HIS A 86 22.61 -18.11 15.99
C HIS A 86 22.91 -18.06 17.49
N LEU A 87 23.29 -19.19 18.10
CA LEU A 87 23.73 -19.23 19.50
C LEU A 87 24.99 -18.39 19.72
N HIS A 88 25.95 -18.44 18.79
CA HIS A 88 27.21 -17.69 18.89
C HIS A 88 27.05 -16.17 18.75
N ILE A 89 26.24 -15.71 17.79
CA ILE A 89 26.13 -14.29 17.38
C ILE A 89 25.10 -13.51 18.22
N SER A 90 24.18 -14.21 18.92
CA SER A 90 23.12 -13.56 19.70
C SER A 90 23.65 -12.64 20.82
N SER A 91 23.09 -11.43 20.91
CA SER A 91 23.46 -10.40 21.90
C SER A 91 22.22 -9.90 22.70
N GLY A 92 22.45 -9.27 23.86
CA GLY A 92 21.38 -8.67 24.67
C GLY A 92 20.41 -9.66 25.33
N LEU A 93 19.12 -9.30 25.38
CA LEU A 93 18.04 -10.04 26.07
C LEU A 93 17.85 -11.47 25.51
N HIS A 94 18.10 -11.66 24.21
CA HIS A 94 17.98 -12.96 23.53
C HIS A 94 19.03 -13.96 24.03
N ARG A 95 20.25 -13.48 24.29
CA ARG A 95 21.33 -14.26 24.93
C ARG A 95 20.99 -14.64 26.37
N TYR A 96 20.27 -13.76 27.08
CA TYR A 96 19.85 -13.98 28.47
C TYR A 96 18.77 -15.07 28.58
N VAL A 97 17.77 -15.04 27.69
CA VAL A 97 16.70 -16.05 27.62
C VAL A 97 17.24 -17.43 27.23
N LEU A 98 18.18 -17.48 26.29
CA LEU A 98 18.80 -18.75 25.86
C LEU A 98 19.70 -19.34 26.96
N ARG A 99 20.42 -18.51 27.72
CA ARG A 99 21.22 -18.94 28.87
C ARG A 99 20.40 -19.45 30.06
N LEU A 100 19.18 -18.94 30.26
CA LEU A 100 18.28 -19.44 31.29
C LEU A 100 17.74 -20.85 30.99
N ARG A 101 17.73 -21.27 29.71
CA ARG A 101 17.28 -22.61 29.30
C ARG A 101 18.38 -23.67 29.26
N GLN A 102 19.66 -23.29 29.26
CA GLN A 102 20.80 -24.21 29.24
C GLN A 102 21.74 -23.90 30.40
N CYS A 103 21.65 -24.67 31.48
CA CYS A 103 22.46 -24.52 32.69
C CYS A 103 23.97 -24.56 32.39
N PHE A 104 24.66 -23.50 32.80
CA PHE A 104 26.11 -23.22 32.71
C PHE A 104 27.07 -24.42 32.57
N ARG A 105 27.84 -24.44 31.45
CA ARG A 105 29.24 -24.90 31.36
C ARG A 105 29.90 -24.29 30.11
N SER A 106 31.10 -23.71 30.26
CA SER A 106 31.88 -22.91 29.28
C SER A 106 31.37 -22.91 27.82
N ASP A 107 30.44 -21.99 27.51
CA ASP A 107 29.72 -21.92 26.22
C ASP A 107 30.64 -22.01 24.99
N ARG A 108 31.83 -21.41 25.03
CA ARG A 108 32.69 -21.29 23.84
C ARG A 108 33.35 -22.61 23.43
N GLN A 109 33.92 -23.36 24.37
CA GLN A 109 34.60 -24.63 24.05
C GLN A 109 33.61 -25.67 23.54
N THR A 110 32.41 -25.73 24.12
CA THR A 110 31.33 -26.62 23.70
C THR A 110 30.84 -26.29 22.28
N LEU A 111 30.61 -25.00 21.97
CA LEU A 111 30.21 -24.57 20.63
C LEU A 111 31.32 -24.80 19.59
N THR A 112 32.58 -24.57 19.94
CA THR A 112 33.71 -24.89 19.06
C THR A 112 33.83 -26.39 18.81
N GLN A 113 33.58 -27.22 19.83
CA GLN A 113 33.57 -28.68 19.69
C GLN A 113 32.41 -29.18 18.83
N GLU A 114 31.21 -28.62 19.00
CA GLU A 114 30.05 -28.91 18.14
C GLU A 114 30.33 -28.53 16.68
N GLY A 115 30.92 -27.35 16.46
CA GLY A 115 31.30 -26.89 15.13
C GLY A 115 32.32 -27.83 14.47
N ARG A 116 33.32 -28.28 15.22
CA ARG A 116 34.27 -29.31 14.78
C ARG A 116 33.55 -30.61 14.37
N ILE A 117 32.63 -31.10 15.19
CA ILE A 117 31.90 -32.35 14.91
C ILE A 117 31.06 -32.22 13.63
N LEU A 118 30.47 -31.05 13.36
CA LEU A 118 29.71 -30.79 12.13
C LEU A 118 30.60 -30.79 10.88
N ILE A 119 31.85 -30.29 10.97
CA ILE A 119 32.84 -30.35 9.89
C ILE A 119 33.21 -31.81 9.60
N GLU A 120 33.48 -32.61 10.63
CA GLU A 120 33.79 -34.02 10.45
C GLU A 120 32.59 -34.80 9.88
N TYR A 121 31.37 -34.51 10.34
CA TYR A 121 30.13 -35.10 9.85
C TYR A 121 29.91 -34.86 8.34
N ILE A 122 30.05 -33.60 7.88
CA ILE A 122 29.81 -33.29 6.47
C ILE A 122 30.91 -33.88 5.58
N ALA A 123 32.15 -33.88 6.06
CA ALA A 123 33.29 -34.51 5.38
C ALA A 123 33.07 -36.02 5.20
N MET A 124 32.64 -36.72 6.26
CA MET A 124 32.41 -38.16 6.21
C MET A 124 31.28 -38.54 5.26
N ASN A 125 30.16 -37.79 5.25
CA ASN A 125 29.08 -38.02 4.30
C ASN A 125 29.53 -37.74 2.85
N ALA A 126 30.31 -36.70 2.61
CA ALA A 126 30.86 -36.41 1.27
C ALA A 126 31.81 -37.52 0.79
N ILE A 127 32.68 -38.05 1.67
CA ILE A 127 33.56 -39.19 1.37
C ILE A 127 32.73 -40.45 1.09
N ALA A 128 31.68 -40.70 1.87
CA ALA A 128 30.76 -41.82 1.69
C ALA A 128 30.12 -41.79 0.30
N MET A 129 29.54 -40.64 -0.08
CA MET A 129 28.92 -40.43 -1.39
C MET A 129 29.90 -40.67 -2.53
N ARG A 130 31.12 -40.14 -2.43
CA ARG A 130 32.17 -40.34 -3.44
C ARG A 130 32.56 -41.81 -3.57
N LYS A 131 32.73 -42.53 -2.46
CA LYS A 131 33.06 -43.96 -2.45
C LYS A 131 31.92 -44.82 -3.00
N ILE A 132 30.67 -44.43 -2.73
CA ILE A 132 29.45 -45.07 -3.27
C ILE A 132 29.39 -44.91 -4.79
N LEU A 133 29.50 -43.67 -5.30
CA LEU A 133 29.50 -43.38 -6.74
C LEU A 133 30.62 -44.13 -7.46
N LYS A 134 31.86 -44.04 -6.98
CA LYS A 134 33.00 -44.74 -7.58
C LYS A 134 32.83 -46.25 -7.60
N LYS A 135 32.18 -46.82 -6.57
CA LYS A 135 31.90 -48.26 -6.52
C LYS A 135 30.76 -48.65 -7.48
N TYR A 136 29.74 -47.80 -7.63
CA TYR A 136 28.65 -47.99 -8.56
C TYR A 136 29.15 -48.00 -10.00
N ASP A 137 29.89 -46.95 -10.41
CA ASP A 137 30.46 -46.82 -11.75
C ASP A 137 31.36 -48.02 -12.10
N LYS A 138 32.16 -48.48 -11.13
CA LYS A 138 33.04 -49.65 -11.29
C LYS A 138 32.28 -50.98 -11.48
N VAL A 139 31.10 -51.14 -10.87
CA VAL A 139 30.32 -52.38 -10.93
C VAL A 139 29.39 -52.40 -12.14
N HIS A 140 28.83 -51.26 -12.52
CA HIS A 140 27.81 -51.15 -13.57
C HIS A 140 28.34 -50.59 -14.90
N CYS A 141 29.63 -50.23 -14.98
CA CYS A 141 30.24 -49.58 -16.15
C CYS A 141 29.44 -48.34 -16.61
N SER A 142 28.71 -47.69 -15.70
CA SER A 142 27.86 -46.54 -15.99
C SER A 142 28.71 -45.26 -16.08
N VAL A 143 28.36 -44.38 -17.01
CA VAL A 143 28.94 -43.04 -17.16
C VAL A 143 28.12 -41.97 -16.41
N ASN A 144 27.01 -42.39 -15.77
CA ASN A 144 26.07 -41.46 -15.13
C ASN A 144 26.54 -40.89 -13.79
N GLY A 145 27.62 -41.40 -13.20
CA GLY A 145 28.21 -40.84 -11.99
C GLY A 145 28.69 -39.38 -12.17
N GLU A 146 29.20 -39.01 -13.35
CA GLU A 146 29.56 -37.62 -13.66
C GLU A 146 28.32 -36.75 -13.89
N ASN A 147 27.33 -37.24 -14.64
CA ASN A 147 26.05 -36.56 -14.83
C ASN A 147 25.32 -36.32 -13.49
N PHE A 148 25.42 -37.27 -12.56
CA PHE A 148 24.85 -37.16 -11.23
C PHE A 148 25.53 -36.06 -10.40
N LYS A 149 26.86 -35.94 -10.46
CA LYS A 149 27.57 -34.82 -9.82
C LYS A 149 27.16 -33.48 -10.41
N SER A 150 27.08 -33.38 -11.74
CA SER A 150 26.58 -32.18 -12.42
C SER A 150 25.15 -31.85 -12.01
N ARG A 151 24.29 -32.86 -11.81
CA ARG A 151 22.92 -32.69 -11.32
C ARG A 151 22.86 -32.22 -9.86
N MET A 152 23.67 -32.78 -8.96
CA MET A 152 23.78 -32.29 -7.58
C MET A 152 24.25 -30.84 -7.52
N HIS A 153 25.18 -30.45 -8.39
CA HIS A 153 25.65 -29.07 -8.51
C HIS A 153 24.52 -28.14 -9.02
N ALA A 154 23.79 -28.57 -10.05
CA ALA A 154 22.65 -27.84 -10.62
C ALA A 154 21.49 -27.67 -9.62
N GLU A 155 21.26 -28.67 -8.77
CA GLU A 155 20.23 -28.63 -7.72
C GLU A 155 20.73 -28.03 -6.39
N HIS A 156 21.99 -27.60 -6.30
CA HIS A 156 22.60 -26.98 -5.13
C HIS A 156 22.63 -27.87 -3.87
N ILE A 157 22.78 -29.19 -4.07
CA ILE A 157 22.81 -30.21 -3.01
C ILE A 157 24.23 -30.79 -2.87
N GLU A 158 25.21 -30.22 -3.55
CA GLU A 158 26.60 -30.62 -3.40
C GLU A 158 27.14 -30.26 -2.00
N LEU A 159 27.33 -31.29 -1.17
CA LEU A 159 27.67 -31.16 0.25
C LEU A 159 28.85 -30.21 0.51
N LEU A 160 29.91 -30.27 -0.31
CA LEU A 160 31.17 -29.54 -0.10
C LEU A 160 31.20 -28.10 -0.62
N HIS A 161 30.18 -27.69 -1.40
CA HIS A 161 30.05 -26.33 -1.96
C HIS A 161 28.94 -25.52 -1.27
N SER A 162 28.45 -26.01 -0.13
CA SER A 162 27.45 -25.30 0.69
C SER A 162 28.03 -24.01 1.29
N PRO A 163 27.33 -22.87 1.23
CA PRO A 163 27.77 -21.63 1.88
C PRO A 163 27.92 -21.80 3.40
N TRP A 164 27.16 -22.73 4.01
CA TRP A 164 27.25 -22.99 5.44
C TRP A 164 28.58 -23.64 5.87
N ILE A 165 29.30 -24.32 4.96
CA ILE A 165 30.66 -24.81 5.24
C ILE A 165 31.64 -23.64 5.39
N ILE A 166 31.47 -22.60 4.56
CA ILE A 166 32.34 -21.43 4.57
C ILE A 166 32.14 -20.65 5.87
N GLU A 167 30.89 -20.42 6.30
CA GLU A 167 30.60 -19.80 7.61
C GLU A 167 31.12 -20.65 8.79
N LEU A 168 30.95 -21.97 8.73
CA LEU A 168 31.43 -22.86 9.79
C LEU A 168 32.95 -22.87 9.91
N GLY A 169 33.66 -22.83 8.78
CA GLY A 169 35.12 -22.69 8.74
C GLY A 169 35.58 -21.33 9.32
N ALA A 170 34.91 -20.24 8.93
CA ALA A 170 35.20 -18.91 9.46
C ALA A 170 34.95 -18.81 10.98
N PHE A 171 33.83 -19.36 11.46
CA PHE A 171 33.51 -19.48 12.89
C PHE A 171 34.63 -20.18 13.67
N TYR A 172 35.12 -21.30 13.14
CA TYR A 172 36.16 -22.09 13.78
C TYR A 172 37.49 -21.33 13.86
N LEU A 173 37.89 -20.67 12.77
CA LEU A 173 39.10 -19.84 12.72
C LEU A 173 39.00 -18.61 13.66
N ASN A 174 37.84 -17.94 13.70
CA ASN A 174 37.59 -16.83 14.60
C ASN A 174 37.66 -17.25 16.09
N SER A 175 37.15 -18.44 16.40
CA SER A 175 37.06 -18.98 17.77
C SER A 175 38.40 -19.48 18.31
N THR A 176 39.26 -20.03 17.45
CA THR A 176 40.59 -20.55 17.81
C THR A 176 41.67 -19.48 17.78
N GLY A 177 41.54 -18.47 16.90
CA GLY A 177 42.47 -17.33 16.83
C GLY A 177 43.85 -17.66 16.24
N LEU A 178 44.01 -18.84 15.62
CA LEU A 178 45.26 -19.31 14.99
C LEU A 178 45.24 -19.10 13.46
N ASP A 179 46.41 -18.99 12.82
CA ASP A 179 46.56 -18.84 11.36
C ASP A 179 46.35 -20.16 10.59
N SER A 180 46.58 -21.29 11.27
CA SER A 180 46.27 -22.64 10.83
C SER A 180 45.91 -23.44 12.07
N CYS A 181 44.80 -24.17 12.05
CA CYS A 181 44.41 -25.00 13.19
C CYS A 181 44.50 -26.48 12.81
N GLU A 182 45.46 -27.20 13.41
CA GLU A 182 45.49 -28.66 13.35
C GLU A 182 44.36 -29.21 14.23
N LEU A 183 43.50 -30.04 13.65
CA LEU A 183 42.46 -30.75 14.38
C LEU A 183 43.09 -32.04 14.93
N ASP A 184 43.27 -32.13 16.25
CA ASP A 184 43.74 -33.37 16.89
C ASP A 184 42.70 -34.49 16.70
N GLY A 185 42.89 -35.30 15.67
CA GLY A 185 42.00 -36.38 15.24
C GLY A 185 41.94 -36.52 13.72
N VAL A 186 41.67 -37.73 13.24
CA VAL A 186 41.90 -38.26 11.88
C VAL A 186 41.14 -37.54 10.72
N TYR A 187 40.52 -36.36 10.90
CA TYR A 187 39.68 -35.72 9.88
C TYR A 187 39.74 -34.16 9.87
N GLY A 188 40.21 -33.59 8.73
CA GLY A 188 39.73 -32.32 8.15
C GLY A 188 40.22 -30.97 8.71
N HIS A 189 41.36 -30.35 8.32
CA HIS A 189 41.78 -29.03 8.85
C HIS A 189 41.44 -27.81 7.95
N PHE A 190 41.02 -26.69 8.56
CA PHE A 190 40.83 -25.39 7.90
C PHE A 190 42.06 -24.49 8.08
N SER A 191 42.44 -23.80 7.00
CA SER A 191 43.43 -22.71 7.02
C SER A 191 42.96 -21.56 6.15
N CYS A 192 43.35 -20.32 6.47
CA CYS A 192 43.01 -19.16 5.66
C CYS A 192 44.27 -18.34 5.40
N ASP A 193 44.61 -18.18 4.13
CA ASP A 193 45.74 -17.36 3.69
C ASP A 193 45.18 -16.13 2.97
N LEU A 194 45.54 -14.95 3.47
CA LEU A 194 45.12 -13.63 2.99
C LEU A 194 46.39 -12.81 2.71
N ASN A 195 47.19 -13.30 1.77
CA ASN A 195 48.39 -12.63 1.27
C ASN A 195 48.09 -11.98 -0.08
N LEU A 196 48.85 -10.94 -0.45
CA LEU A 196 48.68 -10.14 -1.68
C LEU A 196 48.50 -10.93 -2.99
N ASN A 197 48.87 -12.21 -3.01
CA ASN A 197 48.81 -13.07 -4.20
C ASN A 197 47.70 -14.14 -4.16
N ARG A 198 47.05 -14.42 -3.01
CA ARG A 198 45.99 -15.45 -2.87
C ARG A 198 45.07 -15.14 -1.69
N ASP A 199 43.81 -14.81 -1.97
CA ASP A 199 42.73 -14.62 -0.99
C ASP A 199 41.86 -15.88 -0.90
N VAL A 200 42.36 -16.92 -0.24
CA VAL A 200 41.77 -18.27 -0.31
C VAL A 200 41.64 -18.90 1.08
N MET A 201 40.45 -19.38 1.40
CA MET A 201 40.23 -20.27 2.54
C MET A 201 40.30 -21.73 2.08
N THR A 202 41.09 -22.54 2.77
CA THR A 202 41.33 -23.94 2.40
C THR A 202 40.74 -24.88 3.44
N LEU A 203 40.08 -25.95 2.98
CA LEU A 203 39.72 -27.11 3.79
C LEU A 203 40.44 -28.35 3.25
N VAL A 204 41.23 -29.01 4.10
CA VAL A 204 41.96 -30.23 3.76
C VAL A 204 41.27 -31.43 4.39
N LEU A 205 40.60 -32.25 3.58
CA LEU A 205 39.95 -33.48 4.00
C LEU A 205 40.91 -34.69 3.97
N PRO A 206 40.64 -35.76 4.73
CA PRO A 206 41.40 -37.01 4.62
C PRO A 206 41.29 -37.63 3.21
N ASP A 207 42.30 -38.40 2.81
CA ASP A 207 42.60 -38.81 1.43
C ASP A 207 43.13 -37.67 0.51
N SER A 208 43.74 -36.61 1.10
CA SER A 208 44.44 -35.50 0.41
C SER A 208 43.57 -34.63 -0.50
N ILE A 209 42.26 -34.55 -0.23
CA ILE A 209 41.37 -33.65 -0.98
C ILE A 209 41.50 -32.24 -0.39
N LYS A 210 42.07 -31.33 -1.18
CA LYS A 210 42.15 -29.90 -0.86
C LYS A 210 41.01 -29.16 -1.54
N LEU A 211 40.17 -28.50 -0.75
CA LEU A 211 39.12 -27.60 -1.23
C LEU A 211 39.57 -26.16 -1.01
N GLU A 212 39.52 -25.36 -2.05
CA GLU A 212 39.93 -23.95 -2.03
C GLU A 212 38.69 -23.08 -2.30
N TYR A 213 38.37 -22.22 -1.35
CA TYR A 213 37.28 -21.25 -1.44
C TYR A 213 37.87 -19.86 -1.64
N THR A 214 37.70 -19.32 -2.82
CA THR A 214 38.13 -17.96 -3.15
C THR A 214 37.27 -16.94 -2.40
N LEU A 215 37.92 -16.03 -1.68
CA LEU A 215 37.26 -14.97 -0.91
C LEU A 215 37.10 -13.66 -1.72
N THR A 216 37.39 -13.70 -3.01
CA THR A 216 37.09 -12.60 -3.93
C THR A 216 35.66 -12.72 -4.47
N CYS A 217 35.07 -11.57 -4.77
CA CYS A 217 33.77 -11.49 -5.38
C CYS A 217 33.83 -12.05 -6.81
N ALA A 218 32.91 -12.94 -7.15
CA ALA A 218 32.87 -13.53 -8.48
C ALA A 218 32.57 -12.52 -9.62
N ILE A 219 32.01 -11.34 -9.31
CA ILE A 219 31.75 -10.27 -10.29
C ILE A 219 32.93 -9.32 -10.41
N CYS A 220 33.26 -8.63 -9.32
CA CYS A 220 34.28 -7.57 -9.38
C CYS A 220 35.70 -8.08 -9.19
N LEU A 221 35.87 -9.37 -8.91
CA LEU A 221 37.15 -10.05 -8.70
C LEU A 221 37.99 -9.45 -7.56
N ASP A 222 37.34 -8.75 -6.63
CA ASP A 222 37.94 -8.02 -5.50
C ASP A 222 37.58 -8.70 -4.16
N LEU A 223 38.39 -8.53 -3.11
CA LEU A 223 38.17 -9.16 -1.80
C LEU A 223 36.79 -8.76 -1.23
N VAL A 224 36.01 -9.74 -0.75
CA VAL A 224 34.66 -9.46 -0.28
C VAL A 224 34.65 -8.70 1.05
N PHE A 225 34.10 -7.48 1.00
CA PHE A 225 33.87 -6.62 2.15
C PHE A 225 32.70 -7.14 2.99
N ASN A 226 31.44 -6.93 2.57
CA ASN A 226 30.32 -7.65 3.20
C ASN A 226 29.98 -8.87 2.34
N PRO A 227 30.44 -10.08 2.69
CA PRO A 227 30.17 -11.29 1.92
C PRO A 227 28.69 -11.69 2.00
N TYR A 228 28.13 -11.90 0.82
CA TYR A 228 26.83 -12.53 0.63
C TYR A 228 27.04 -13.78 -0.20
N ALA A 229 26.59 -14.92 0.31
CA ALA A 229 26.63 -16.17 -0.44
C ALA A 229 25.24 -16.56 -0.91
N LEU A 230 25.16 -17.12 -2.10
CA LEU A 230 23.92 -17.60 -2.67
C LEU A 230 23.76 -19.10 -2.47
N SER A 231 22.55 -19.61 -2.67
CA SER A 231 22.29 -21.05 -2.69
C SER A 231 23.18 -21.79 -3.69
N CYS A 232 23.62 -21.12 -4.76
CA CYS A 232 24.54 -21.66 -5.75
C CYS A 232 26.03 -21.60 -5.36
N GLY A 233 26.37 -21.21 -4.13
CA GLY A 233 27.76 -21.19 -3.62
C GLY A 233 28.60 -19.99 -4.06
N HIS A 234 28.08 -19.11 -4.93
CA HIS A 234 28.78 -17.88 -5.33
C HIS A 234 28.80 -16.84 -4.21
N ILE A 235 29.93 -16.16 -4.06
CA ILE A 235 30.16 -15.12 -3.05
C ILE A 235 30.24 -13.74 -3.71
N PHE A 236 29.49 -12.78 -3.18
CA PHE A 236 29.37 -11.41 -3.67
C PHE A 236 29.75 -10.40 -2.60
N CYS A 237 30.35 -9.28 -3.00
CA CYS A 237 30.40 -8.08 -2.14
C CYS A 237 29.04 -7.36 -2.15
N LYS A 238 28.83 -6.42 -1.21
CA LYS A 238 27.60 -5.63 -1.12
C LYS A 238 27.26 -4.88 -2.40
N SER A 239 28.23 -4.19 -2.98
CA SER A 239 28.05 -3.41 -4.21
C SER A 239 27.58 -4.30 -5.36
N CYS A 240 28.26 -5.43 -5.59
CA CYS A 240 27.87 -6.41 -6.61
C CYS A 240 26.52 -7.05 -6.32
N ALA A 241 26.19 -7.32 -5.05
CA ALA A 241 24.87 -7.83 -4.68
C ALA A 241 23.76 -6.81 -4.99
N CYS A 242 23.94 -5.55 -4.61
CA CYS A 242 22.98 -4.47 -4.91
C CYS A 242 22.84 -4.22 -6.41
N SER A 243 23.95 -4.15 -7.15
CA SER A 243 23.96 -3.97 -8.60
C SER A 243 23.26 -5.13 -9.32
N ALA A 244 23.54 -6.37 -8.91
CA ALA A 244 22.86 -7.55 -9.41
C ALA A 244 21.33 -7.46 -9.14
N ALA A 245 20.93 -7.03 -7.93
CA ALA A 245 19.52 -6.79 -7.61
C ALA A 245 18.93 -5.53 -8.30
N SER A 246 19.70 -4.81 -9.12
CA SER A 246 19.31 -3.55 -9.78
C SER A 246 18.80 -2.48 -8.80
N VAL A 247 19.38 -2.44 -7.59
CA VAL A 247 19.06 -1.46 -6.55
C VAL A 247 20.27 -0.59 -6.23
N MET A 248 20.02 0.67 -5.86
CA MET A 248 21.11 1.56 -5.46
C MET A 248 21.76 1.07 -4.17
N ILE A 249 23.06 1.34 -4.02
CA ILE A 249 23.86 0.85 -2.88
C ILE A 249 23.27 1.29 -1.53
N PHE A 250 22.59 2.46 -1.49
CA PHE A 250 21.90 2.97 -0.30
C PHE A 250 20.56 2.29 0.00
N GLN A 251 19.89 1.69 -0.98
CA GLN A 251 18.60 0.99 -0.82
C GLN A 251 18.77 -0.43 -0.23
N GLY A 252 19.99 -0.99 -0.28
CA GLY A 252 20.35 -2.23 0.41
C GLY A 252 19.57 -3.48 -0.04
N LEU A 253 19.72 -4.58 0.71
CA LEU A 253 19.12 -5.90 0.40
C LEU A 253 17.62 -6.03 0.75
N LYS A 254 16.97 -4.96 1.20
CA LYS A 254 15.58 -5.01 1.71
C LYS A 254 14.52 -5.09 0.62
N ALA A 255 14.91 -5.04 -0.66
CA ALA A 255 14.01 -4.96 -1.81
C ALA A 255 13.74 -6.31 -2.53
N ALA A 256 14.14 -7.45 -1.95
CA ALA A 256 14.16 -8.73 -2.66
C ALA A 256 12.93 -9.62 -2.41
N SER A 257 12.47 -10.34 -3.44
CA SER A 257 11.33 -11.28 -3.38
C SER A 257 11.76 -12.76 -3.20
N PRO A 258 10.89 -13.64 -2.66
CA PRO A 258 11.22 -15.04 -2.35
C PRO A 258 11.44 -15.99 -3.53
N GLU A 259 11.32 -15.56 -4.79
CA GLU A 259 11.51 -16.44 -5.97
C GLU A 259 12.62 -16.01 -6.94
N SER A 260 13.38 -15.00 -6.52
CA SER A 260 14.50 -14.37 -7.22
C SER A 260 15.69 -15.34 -7.45
N LYS A 261 16.37 -15.26 -8.61
CA LYS A 261 17.59 -16.02 -8.98
C LYS A 261 18.77 -15.08 -9.30
N CYS A 262 19.98 -15.57 -9.03
CA CYS A 262 21.24 -14.81 -9.18
C CYS A 262 21.39 -14.16 -10.57
N PRO A 263 21.70 -12.86 -10.65
CA PRO A 263 21.91 -12.11 -11.89
C PRO A 263 23.16 -12.48 -12.70
N ILE A 264 24.23 -13.03 -12.07
CA ILE A 264 25.31 -13.67 -12.84
C ILE A 264 24.77 -14.88 -13.63
N CYS A 265 23.78 -15.57 -13.04
CA CYS A 265 23.07 -16.67 -13.69
C CYS A 265 21.90 -16.19 -14.58
N ARG A 266 21.86 -14.88 -14.89
CA ARG A 266 21.09 -14.11 -15.89
C ARG A 266 19.73 -13.50 -15.44
N GLU A 267 19.73 -12.16 -15.42
CA GLU A 267 18.66 -11.12 -15.58
C GLU A 267 17.19 -11.51 -15.26
N VAL A 268 16.43 -10.97 -14.30
CA VAL A 268 16.52 -9.91 -13.27
C VAL A 268 15.70 -10.39 -12.04
N GLY A 269 16.14 -10.05 -10.81
CA GLY A 269 15.40 -10.24 -9.54
C GLY A 269 16.18 -11.07 -8.52
N GLY A 270 16.71 -10.45 -7.46
CA GLY A 270 18.04 -10.76 -6.88
C GLY A 270 18.20 -11.92 -5.88
N TYR A 271 17.48 -12.00 -4.75
CA TYR A 271 17.88 -12.93 -3.66
C TYR A 271 16.76 -13.48 -2.78
N SER A 272 16.30 -14.70 -3.07
CA SER A 272 15.33 -15.41 -2.21
C SER A 272 15.95 -16.10 -0.98
N LYS A 273 17.23 -16.50 -1.06
CA LYS A 273 17.96 -17.27 -0.04
C LYS A 273 19.42 -16.82 0.15
N ALA A 274 19.73 -15.55 -0.11
CA ALA A 274 21.09 -15.04 0.14
C ALA A 274 21.40 -15.09 1.64
N VAL A 275 22.50 -15.76 1.98
CA VAL A 275 22.99 -15.86 3.34
C VAL A 275 24.00 -14.73 3.55
N ARG A 276 23.76 -13.90 4.58
CA ARG A 276 24.79 -12.98 5.05
C ARG A 276 25.84 -13.80 5.79
N MET A 277 27.06 -13.74 5.30
CA MET A 277 28.17 -14.55 5.81
C MET A 277 28.84 -13.80 6.95
N VAL A 278 28.23 -13.83 8.14
CA VAL A 278 28.60 -12.96 9.28
C VAL A 278 29.94 -13.37 9.88
N GLU A 279 30.22 -14.66 10.00
CA GLU A 279 31.50 -15.13 10.52
C GLU A 279 32.64 -14.88 9.54
N LEU A 280 32.36 -15.06 8.25
CA LEU A 280 33.33 -14.71 7.21
C LEU A 280 33.62 -13.21 7.21
N ASP A 281 32.60 -12.37 7.31
CA ASP A 281 32.73 -10.91 7.45
C ASP A 281 33.64 -10.54 8.64
N LEU A 282 33.44 -11.17 9.80
CA LEU A 282 34.30 -10.96 10.97
C LEU A 282 35.74 -11.42 10.76
N LEU A 283 35.95 -12.56 10.09
CA LEU A 283 37.28 -13.09 9.77
C LEU A 283 38.05 -12.12 8.87
N VAL A 284 37.42 -11.64 7.78
CA VAL A 284 38.04 -10.70 6.83
C VAL A 284 38.29 -9.34 7.50
N LYS A 285 37.34 -8.81 8.30
CA LYS A 285 37.52 -7.57 9.08
C LYS A 285 38.73 -7.62 10.01
N ARG A 286 38.92 -8.76 10.67
CA ARG A 286 40.00 -8.92 11.65
C ARG A 286 41.36 -9.00 10.97
N ARG A 287 41.43 -9.69 9.83
CA ARG A 287 42.70 -9.98 9.11
C ARG A 287 43.10 -8.88 8.11
N CYS A 288 42.15 -8.14 7.51
CA CYS A 288 42.41 -7.14 6.45
C CYS A 288 41.95 -5.71 6.82
N ARG A 289 42.32 -5.21 8.01
CA ARG A 289 41.80 -3.94 8.57
C ARG A 289 41.99 -2.70 7.70
N ASP A 290 43.15 -2.56 7.04
CA ASP A 290 43.45 -1.35 6.26
C ASP A 290 42.71 -1.34 4.93
N TYR A 291 42.65 -2.48 4.24
CA TYR A 291 41.78 -2.68 3.07
C TYR A 291 40.30 -2.36 3.39
N TRP A 292 39.81 -2.81 4.55
CA TRP A 292 38.45 -2.49 5.03
C TRP A 292 38.19 -0.99 5.16
N ARG A 293 39.17 -0.23 5.64
CA ARG A 293 39.04 1.22 5.84
C ARG A 293 38.96 1.96 4.51
N GLU A 294 39.81 1.59 3.55
CA GLU A 294 39.85 2.20 2.22
C GLU A 294 38.58 1.88 1.42
N ARG A 295 38.14 0.62 1.43
CA ARG A 295 36.94 0.21 0.70
C ARG A 295 35.66 0.86 1.27
N LEU A 296 35.55 1.01 2.59
CA LEU A 296 34.46 1.76 3.24
C LEU A 296 34.34 3.19 2.75
N ALA A 297 35.47 3.88 2.64
CA ALA A 297 35.50 5.26 2.16
C ALA A 297 34.99 5.33 0.72
N SER A 298 35.45 4.42 -0.15
CA SER A 298 35.02 4.34 -1.55
C SER A 298 33.51 4.05 -1.69
N GLU A 299 32.97 3.06 -0.96
CA GLU A 299 31.53 2.75 -1.02
C GLU A 299 30.65 3.89 -0.50
N ARG A 300 31.10 4.60 0.54
CA ARG A 300 30.37 5.77 1.08
C ARG A 300 30.30 6.90 0.05
N VAL A 301 31.40 7.17 -0.66
CA VAL A 301 31.44 8.16 -1.74
C VAL A 301 30.46 7.78 -2.85
N GLU A 302 30.45 6.52 -3.28
CA GLU A 302 29.55 6.03 -4.33
C GLU A 302 28.07 6.08 -3.89
N THR A 303 27.79 5.73 -2.63
CA THR A 303 26.43 5.81 -2.05
C THR A 303 25.90 7.23 -2.06
N LEU A 304 26.73 8.21 -1.68
CA LEU A 304 26.38 9.64 -1.71
C LEU A 304 26.23 10.14 -3.15
N LYS A 305 27.09 9.69 -4.07
CA LYS A 305 27.03 10.03 -5.48
C LYS A 305 25.72 9.54 -6.10
N GLN A 306 25.38 8.26 -5.97
CA GLN A 306 24.14 7.69 -6.50
C GLN A 306 22.88 8.30 -5.87
N SER A 307 22.90 8.59 -4.57
CA SER A 307 21.79 9.28 -3.91
C SER A 307 21.64 10.71 -4.43
N LYS A 308 22.74 11.45 -4.57
CA LYS A 308 22.74 12.80 -5.14
C LYS A 308 22.32 12.79 -6.60
N GLU A 309 22.79 11.85 -7.41
CA GLU A 309 22.39 11.69 -8.82
C GLU A 309 20.92 11.34 -8.93
N TYR A 310 20.40 10.43 -8.10
CA TYR A 310 18.97 10.13 -8.03
C TYR A 310 18.15 11.38 -7.68
N TRP A 311 18.50 12.08 -6.60
CA TRP A 311 17.79 13.29 -6.20
C TRP A 311 17.96 14.42 -7.21
N ASN A 312 19.14 14.56 -7.84
CA ASN A 312 19.36 15.50 -8.93
C ASN A 312 18.58 15.10 -10.17
N LEU A 313 18.42 13.81 -10.50
CA LEU A 313 17.61 13.36 -11.62
C LEU A 313 16.14 13.70 -11.35
N GLN A 314 15.65 13.41 -10.14
CA GLN A 314 14.30 13.81 -9.70
C GLN A 314 14.12 15.34 -9.72
N SER A 315 15.15 16.09 -9.32
CA SER A 315 15.15 17.57 -9.38
C SER A 315 15.27 18.10 -10.81
N THR A 316 16.03 17.45 -11.69
CA THR A 316 16.23 17.85 -13.09
C THR A 316 15.02 17.44 -13.94
N TYR A 317 14.30 16.38 -13.58
CA TYR A 317 12.97 16.09 -14.10
C TYR A 317 11.97 17.17 -13.67
N ALA A 318 12.01 17.63 -12.42
CA ALA A 318 11.17 18.73 -11.94
C ALA A 318 11.52 20.10 -12.59
N ILE A 319 12.82 20.41 -12.78
CA ILE A 319 13.32 21.63 -13.44
C ILE A 319 13.16 21.56 -14.97
N GLY A 320 13.33 20.38 -15.56
CA GLY A 320 13.12 20.11 -16.98
C GLY A 320 11.67 20.28 -17.38
N LEU A 321 10.72 19.87 -16.51
CA LEU A 321 9.30 20.15 -16.68
C LEU A 321 9.00 21.65 -16.69
N THR A 322 9.61 22.40 -15.76
CA THR A 322 9.43 23.86 -15.69
C THR A 322 10.09 24.59 -16.86
N THR A 323 11.24 24.10 -17.36
CA THR A 323 11.93 24.70 -18.52
C THR A 323 11.23 24.37 -19.84
N LEU A 324 10.63 23.18 -19.98
CA LEU A 324 9.78 22.81 -21.13
C LEU A 324 8.47 23.61 -21.15
N ILE A 325 7.92 23.93 -19.98
CA ILE A 325 6.78 24.85 -19.82
C ILE A 325 7.21 26.28 -20.20
N MET A 326 8.35 26.78 -19.70
CA MET A 326 8.82 28.13 -20.03
C MET A 326 9.26 28.30 -21.51
N SER A 327 9.83 27.27 -22.16
CA SER A 327 10.18 27.31 -23.59
C SER A 327 8.92 27.31 -24.48
N ASN A 328 7.87 26.59 -24.08
CA ASN A 328 6.55 26.64 -24.75
C ASN A 328 5.84 27.99 -24.54
N PHE A 329 6.05 28.67 -23.42
CA PHE A 329 5.58 30.05 -23.21
C PHE A 329 6.33 31.08 -24.08
N SER A 330 7.63 30.88 -24.33
CA SER A 330 8.43 31.78 -25.19
C SER A 330 8.02 31.73 -26.68
N SER A 331 7.60 30.54 -27.15
CA SER A 331 7.07 30.29 -28.50
C SER A 331 5.70 30.97 -28.71
N TRP A 332 4.89 31.04 -27.66
CA TRP A 332 3.58 31.69 -27.70
C TRP A 332 3.68 33.24 -27.68
N PHE A 333 4.63 33.80 -26.94
CA PHE A 333 4.85 35.26 -26.91
C PHE A 333 5.44 35.85 -28.20
N PHE A 334 6.13 35.05 -29.02
CA PHE A 334 6.69 35.54 -30.30
C PHE A 334 5.64 35.71 -31.42
N ARG A 335 4.42 35.16 -31.25
CA ARG A 335 3.30 35.32 -32.21
C ARG A 335 2.25 36.36 -31.83
N LEU A 336 2.38 37.01 -30.67
CA LEU A 336 1.46 38.07 -30.20
C LEU A 336 2.09 39.46 -30.12
N ARG A 337 3.19 39.71 -30.88
CA ARG A 337 3.79 41.04 -30.99
C ARG A 337 4.16 41.41 -32.43
N SER A 338 3.17 41.39 -33.32
CA SER A 338 3.22 42.10 -34.61
C SER A 338 1.93 42.86 -34.88
N SER A 339 1.57 43.81 -34.01
CA SER A 339 0.87 45.05 -34.40
C SER A 339 0.81 45.99 -33.20
N SER A 340 1.75 46.94 -33.12
CA SER A 340 1.66 48.25 -32.47
C SER A 340 3.07 48.84 -32.40
N SER A 341 3.42 49.64 -33.41
CA SER A 341 4.67 50.37 -33.47
C SER A 341 4.59 51.67 -32.64
N LYS A 342 5.75 52.06 -32.08
CA LYS A 342 6.14 53.41 -31.63
C LYS A 342 5.67 53.83 -30.24
N PHE A 343 6.59 53.79 -29.26
CA PHE A 343 6.99 54.98 -28.49
C PHE A 343 8.27 54.70 -27.66
N PHE A 344 9.31 55.49 -27.95
CA PHE A 344 10.44 55.91 -27.09
C PHE A 344 11.58 54.94 -26.69
N HIS A 345 12.66 55.04 -27.47
CA HIS A 345 14.01 55.20 -26.95
C HIS A 345 14.12 56.45 -26.06
N ARG A 346 14.73 56.35 -24.86
CA ARG A 346 15.81 57.25 -24.41
C ARG A 346 16.41 56.84 -23.06
N TYR A 347 17.74 56.69 -23.11
CA TYR A 347 18.77 56.91 -22.09
C TYR A 347 18.93 55.98 -20.88
N ARG A 348 20.07 55.26 -20.95
CA ARG A 348 20.90 54.79 -19.84
C ARG A 348 21.83 55.92 -19.38
N THR A 349 22.27 55.77 -18.13
CA THR A 349 23.45 56.36 -17.44
C THR A 349 23.33 57.79 -16.89
N LEU A 350 23.44 57.94 -15.56
CA LEU A 350 24.53 58.68 -14.90
C LEU A 350 24.50 58.48 -13.36
N HIS A 351 25.64 57.98 -12.87
CA HIS A 351 26.37 58.39 -11.67
C HIS A 351 25.84 58.21 -10.23
N ASN A 352 26.54 57.29 -9.55
CA ASN A 352 27.10 57.43 -8.20
C ASN A 352 27.54 58.85 -7.85
N LYS A 353 27.22 59.33 -6.63
CA LYS A 353 28.20 59.93 -5.70
C LYS A 353 27.64 60.25 -4.29
N TYR A 354 28.48 59.92 -3.32
CA TYR A 354 28.66 60.49 -1.96
C TYR A 354 27.73 60.11 -0.80
N ALA A 355 28.29 59.28 0.09
CA ALA A 355 28.22 59.40 1.55
C ALA A 355 29.32 60.39 2.04
N PRO A 356 29.63 60.55 3.34
CA PRO A 356 28.81 60.63 4.58
C PRO A 356 29.27 61.82 5.50
N THR A 357 28.56 62.08 6.61
CA THR A 357 29.08 62.69 7.87
C THR A 357 27.96 62.62 8.91
N VAL A 358 27.99 61.78 9.95
CA VAL A 358 28.68 61.92 11.26
C VAL A 358 28.47 63.29 11.93
N PHE A 359 27.71 63.33 13.03
CA PHE A 359 28.12 63.98 14.28
C PHE A 359 27.30 63.48 15.48
N ASN A 360 27.99 63.47 16.61
CA ASN A 360 27.69 62.87 17.90
C ASN A 360 27.02 63.85 18.87
N ASN A 361 26.38 63.24 19.88
CA ASN A 361 26.35 63.59 21.30
C ASN A 361 25.42 64.67 21.90
N ASP A 362 24.80 64.19 22.99
CA ASP A 362 24.64 64.79 24.32
C ASP A 362 23.74 66.00 24.52
N SER A 363 22.65 65.82 25.29
CA SER A 363 22.71 65.94 26.77
C SER A 363 21.33 66.25 27.40
N THR A 364 20.96 65.42 28.37
CA THR A 364 20.37 65.73 29.69
C THR A 364 19.44 66.93 29.90
N ARG A 365 18.28 66.72 30.55
CA ARG A 365 18.02 67.09 31.98
C ARG A 365 16.53 67.05 32.36
N ASN A 366 16.29 66.52 33.58
CA ASN A 366 15.33 66.99 34.61
C ASN A 366 13.81 66.83 34.31
N ALA A 367 12.89 66.53 35.24
CA ALA A 367 12.91 66.36 36.70
C ALA A 367 11.61 65.66 37.17
N ARG A 368 11.70 65.02 38.35
CA ARG A 368 10.76 64.93 39.51
C ARG A 368 9.24 64.91 39.24
N SER A 369 8.55 63.83 39.59
CA SER A 369 7.85 63.59 40.89
C SER A 369 6.68 64.57 41.12
N THR A 370 5.47 64.19 41.54
CA THR A 370 5.11 63.36 42.71
C THR A 370 3.57 63.23 42.69
N SER A 371 3.02 62.02 42.88
CA SER A 371 2.23 61.59 44.06
C SER A 371 0.75 61.97 44.09
N LEU A 372 -0.11 60.97 44.33
CA LEU A 372 -0.78 60.78 45.64
C LEU A 372 -1.64 59.48 45.65
N LEU A 373 -1.28 58.60 46.59
CA LEU A 373 -2.05 57.50 47.22
C LEU A 373 -3.17 58.07 48.15
N PRO A 374 -4.03 57.31 48.91
CA PRO A 374 -3.86 55.96 49.53
C PRO A 374 -5.13 55.04 49.55
N PHE A 375 -5.05 53.69 49.77
CA PHE A 375 -5.00 52.90 51.05
C PHE A 375 -6.07 53.34 52.10
N ALA A 376 -6.86 52.52 52.82
CA ALA A 376 -6.72 51.12 53.30
C ALA A 376 -7.99 50.61 54.07
N LEU A 377 -8.02 49.27 54.38
CA LEU A 377 -8.54 48.55 55.58
C LEU A 377 -10.08 48.55 55.87
N ALA A 378 -10.75 47.57 56.51
CA ALA A 378 -10.54 46.16 56.92
C ALA A 378 -11.82 45.66 57.66
N LEU A 379 -11.93 44.34 57.88
CA LEU A 379 -12.82 43.60 58.82
C LEU A 379 -14.29 43.40 58.33
N SER A 380 -14.88 42.20 58.35
CA SER A 380 -15.00 41.25 59.46
C SER A 380 -15.27 39.80 59.03
N ALA A 381 -14.96 38.87 59.94
CA ALA A 381 -15.13 37.42 59.83
C ALA A 381 -16.56 36.95 60.16
N GLY A 382 -16.94 35.76 59.68
CA GLY A 382 -18.02 34.97 60.29
C GLY A 382 -18.82 34.04 59.38
N SER A 383 -18.28 32.85 59.13
CA SER A 383 -18.93 31.52 58.98
C SER A 383 -20.22 31.26 58.18
N LEU A 384 -20.18 30.07 57.56
CA LEU A 384 -21.26 29.10 57.25
C LEU A 384 -22.00 29.21 55.92
N ALA A 385 -21.59 28.30 55.02
CA ALA A 385 -22.39 27.46 54.12
C ALA A 385 -23.60 28.08 53.42
N LEU A 386 -23.49 28.22 52.10
CA LEU A 386 -24.39 27.59 51.09
C LEU A 386 -23.94 28.09 49.71
N HIS A 387 -23.51 27.17 48.84
CA HIS A 387 -23.37 27.43 47.42
C HIS A 387 -24.77 27.73 46.83
N PRO A 388 -24.87 28.72 45.94
CA PRO A 388 -25.60 28.47 44.72
C PRO A 388 -24.82 28.87 43.47
N HIS A 389 -25.08 28.06 42.44
CA HIS A 389 -24.67 28.20 41.05
C HIS A 389 -24.93 29.59 40.47
N PHE A 390 -23.99 30.09 39.67
CA PHE A 390 -24.22 31.15 38.70
C PHE A 390 -24.07 30.57 37.29
N SER A 391 -25.20 30.41 36.61
CA SER A 391 -25.29 30.20 35.17
C SER A 391 -25.40 31.57 34.48
N PRO A 392 -24.70 31.86 33.38
CA PRO A 392 -25.01 33.00 32.53
C PRO A 392 -26.04 32.59 31.46
N SER A 393 -27.29 32.96 31.72
CA SER A 393 -28.36 33.37 30.80
C SER A 393 -28.33 32.89 29.35
N PHE A 394 -29.23 31.95 29.05
CA PHE A 394 -29.89 31.78 27.76
C PHE A 394 -30.66 33.05 27.34
N CYS A 395 -30.76 33.30 26.04
CA CYS A 395 -31.93 33.97 25.47
C CYS A 395 -32.91 32.88 25.02
N ASP A 396 -34.09 32.93 25.61
CA ASP A 396 -35.29 32.16 25.25
C ASP A 396 -35.69 32.37 23.79
N SER A 397 -36.05 31.26 23.13
CA SER A 397 -37.17 31.26 22.19
C SER A 397 -37.94 29.96 22.33
N ASP A 398 -38.84 29.98 23.31
CA ASP A 398 -39.91 29.02 23.50
C ASP A 398 -40.96 29.25 22.39
N ARG A 399 -40.84 28.53 21.27
CA ARG A 399 -41.94 28.27 20.32
C ARG A 399 -41.76 26.87 19.72
N GLY A 400 -42.58 25.95 20.20
CA GLY A 400 -42.78 24.67 19.55
C GLY A 400 -43.24 24.86 18.10
N VAL A 401 -42.47 24.32 17.16
CA VAL A 401 -42.93 24.04 15.81
C VAL A 401 -42.96 22.52 15.67
N ASN A 402 -44.18 21.98 15.63
CA ASN A 402 -44.43 20.61 15.20
C ASN A 402 -44.86 20.64 13.72
N VAL A 403 -44.63 19.52 13.03
CA VAL A 403 -45.10 19.14 11.67
C VAL A 403 -44.20 19.62 10.52
N GLY A 404 -43.76 18.79 9.56
CA GLY A 404 -43.99 17.37 9.29
C GLY A 404 -43.53 16.97 7.87
N GLY A 405 -43.74 15.70 7.51
CA GLY A 405 -43.90 15.32 6.09
C GLY A 405 -42.80 14.45 5.46
N LYS A 406 -42.96 13.14 5.64
CA LYS A 406 -42.37 11.99 4.92
C LYS A 406 -41.78 12.25 3.52
N GLY A 407 -40.53 11.79 3.37
CA GLY A 407 -40.10 10.98 2.24
C GLY A 407 -39.39 11.71 1.09
N SER A 408 -38.08 11.91 1.19
CA SER A 408 -37.10 11.63 0.11
C SER A 408 -35.68 12.07 0.52
N THR A 409 -34.71 11.23 0.13
CA THR A 409 -33.26 11.48 -0.03
C THR A 409 -32.50 12.27 1.05
N GLN A 410 -32.22 11.65 2.20
CA GLN A 410 -31.23 12.14 3.17
C GLN A 410 -29.82 11.60 2.84
N TYR A 411 -28.78 12.44 2.88
CA TYR A 411 -27.38 12.01 2.86
C TYR A 411 -27.02 11.43 4.23
N VAL A 412 -27.45 10.19 4.47
CA VAL A 412 -27.16 9.49 5.72
C VAL A 412 -25.86 8.71 5.56
N VAL A 413 -24.92 8.89 6.49
CA VAL A 413 -23.73 8.03 6.56
C VAL A 413 -24.20 6.61 6.86
N LYS A 414 -24.27 5.77 5.81
CA LYS A 414 -24.77 4.39 5.89
C LYS A 414 -23.83 3.58 6.77
N GLY A 415 -24.39 2.92 7.78
CA GLY A 415 -23.66 1.93 8.54
C GLY A 415 -24.56 0.78 8.97
N SER A 416 -23.93 -0.28 9.45
CA SER A 416 -24.60 -1.49 9.91
C SER A 416 -24.65 -1.50 11.44
N GLN A 417 -25.85 -1.64 12.00
CA GLN A 417 -26.01 -1.83 13.43
C GLN A 417 -25.85 -3.33 13.74
N LYS A 418 -24.85 -3.67 14.56
CA LYS A 418 -24.73 -4.99 15.19
C LYS A 418 -25.27 -4.87 16.61
N GLU A 419 -25.80 -5.98 17.14
CA GLU A 419 -26.23 -6.00 18.54
C GLU A 419 -25.02 -5.77 19.46
N PHE A 420 -25.14 -4.83 20.39
CA PHE A 420 -24.08 -4.50 21.34
C PHE A 420 -23.92 -5.62 22.38
N PRO A 421 -22.72 -6.19 22.58
CA PRO A 421 -22.53 -7.30 23.51
C PRO A 421 -22.86 -6.90 24.95
N ARG A 422 -23.81 -7.60 25.59
CA ARG A 422 -24.17 -7.34 27.00
C ARG A 422 -23.01 -7.57 27.96
N GLU A 423 -22.17 -8.56 27.67
CA GLU A 423 -20.96 -8.86 28.46
C GLU A 423 -20.00 -7.66 28.47
N LEU A 424 -19.74 -7.06 27.30
CA LEU A 424 -18.93 -5.85 27.20
C LEU A 424 -19.52 -4.70 28.02
N LEU A 425 -20.85 -4.50 27.99
CA LEU A 425 -21.48 -3.46 28.79
C LEU A 425 -21.21 -3.63 30.29
N GLU A 426 -21.33 -4.85 30.81
CA GLU A 426 -21.06 -5.14 32.22
C GLU A 426 -19.57 -4.98 32.58
N GLU A 427 -18.66 -5.40 31.69
CA GLU A 427 -17.23 -5.18 31.89
C GLU A 427 -16.84 -3.69 31.88
N LEU A 428 -17.46 -2.90 31.00
CA LEU A 428 -17.28 -1.44 30.95
C LEU A 428 -17.82 -0.77 32.22
N LYS A 429 -18.97 -1.21 32.76
CA LYS A 429 -19.48 -0.72 34.06
C LYS A 429 -18.52 -1.00 35.21
N ILE A 430 -17.81 -2.14 35.19
CA ILE A 430 -16.82 -2.44 36.23
C ILE A 430 -15.64 -1.47 36.19
N ILE A 431 -15.17 -1.10 34.98
CA ILE A 431 -14.04 -0.18 34.81
C ILE A 431 -14.44 1.26 35.10
N CYS A 432 -15.52 1.73 34.46
CA CYS A 432 -15.90 3.14 34.47
C CYS A 432 -16.79 3.51 35.67
N GLN A 433 -17.37 2.52 36.35
CA GLN A 433 -18.30 2.69 37.46
C GLN A 433 -19.47 3.60 37.04
N ASP A 434 -19.65 4.73 37.72
CA ASP A 434 -20.69 5.71 37.41
C ASP A 434 -20.36 6.58 36.18
N ASN A 435 -19.14 6.51 35.63
CA ASN A 435 -18.70 7.29 34.47
C ASN A 435 -19.01 6.58 33.13
N ILE A 436 -20.23 6.07 33.01
CA ILE A 436 -20.75 5.38 31.81
C ILE A 436 -22.21 5.74 31.60
N SER A 437 -22.61 5.94 30.34
CA SER A 437 -23.98 6.30 29.99
C SER A 437 -24.51 5.47 28.83
N VAL A 438 -25.73 4.96 29.02
CA VAL A 438 -26.55 4.31 27.99
C VAL A 438 -27.83 5.11 27.71
N ASP A 439 -27.91 6.34 28.26
CA ASP A 439 -29.05 7.22 28.05
C ASP A 439 -29.20 7.56 26.56
N TYR A 440 -30.44 7.65 26.09
CA TYR A 440 -30.68 7.88 24.68
C TYR A 440 -30.28 9.30 24.27
N ASP A 441 -30.63 10.32 25.05
CA ASP A 441 -30.41 11.72 24.71
C ASP A 441 -28.93 12.06 24.73
N GLU A 442 -28.19 11.56 25.73
CA GLU A 442 -26.74 11.71 25.77
C GLU A 442 -26.06 11.04 24.57
N ARG A 443 -26.42 9.80 24.25
CA ARG A 443 -25.86 9.10 23.06
C ARG A 443 -26.22 9.82 21.77
N TYR A 444 -27.44 10.34 21.67
CA TYR A 444 -27.87 11.12 20.51
C TYR A 444 -27.02 12.38 20.32
N ILE A 445 -26.77 13.12 21.39
CA ILE A 445 -25.91 14.32 21.37
C ILE A 445 -24.47 13.96 20.99
N HIS A 446 -23.92 12.88 21.53
CA HIS A 446 -22.54 12.44 21.22
C HIS A 446 -22.38 11.84 19.83
N GLY A 447 -23.46 11.33 19.22
CA GLY A 447 -23.50 10.83 17.85
C GLY A 447 -23.88 11.86 16.80
N LYS A 448 -24.32 13.07 17.21
CA LYS A 448 -24.75 14.14 16.31
C LYS A 448 -23.73 15.29 16.32
N PRO A 449 -23.10 15.63 15.19
CA PRO A 449 -22.24 16.80 15.11
C PRO A 449 -23.09 18.06 15.27
N GLN A 450 -22.67 18.96 16.16
CA GLN A 450 -23.47 20.15 16.51
C GLN A 450 -23.40 21.24 15.42
N ASN A 451 -22.27 21.34 14.73
CA ASN A 451 -21.98 22.39 13.74
C ASN A 451 -21.76 21.81 12.33
N SER A 452 -22.47 20.73 11.98
CA SER A 452 -22.30 20.06 10.70
C SER A 452 -23.65 19.58 10.15
N PHE A 453 -23.80 19.66 8.83
CA PHE A 453 -24.99 19.15 8.13
C PHE A 453 -24.99 17.61 8.01
N HIS A 454 -23.89 16.93 8.35
CA HIS A 454 -23.79 15.47 8.27
C HIS A 454 -24.69 14.78 9.30
N LYS A 455 -25.47 13.80 8.85
CA LYS A 455 -26.38 13.00 9.69
C LYS A 455 -25.98 11.52 9.63
N ALA A 456 -25.86 10.85 10.78
CA ALA A 456 -25.63 9.40 10.85
C ALA A 456 -26.96 8.62 10.96
N VAL A 457 -26.97 7.37 10.46
CA VAL A 457 -28.08 6.44 10.67
C VAL A 457 -28.15 6.00 12.14
N ASN A 458 -26.99 5.92 12.80
CA ASN A 458 -26.82 5.32 14.12
C ASN A 458 -26.18 6.32 15.10
N ILE A 459 -26.42 6.09 16.39
CA ILE A 459 -25.77 6.77 17.51
C ILE A 459 -24.88 5.76 18.25
N PRO A 460 -23.91 6.19 19.08
CA PRO A 460 -23.15 5.28 19.93
C PRO A 460 -24.06 4.35 20.73
N ASP A 461 -23.62 3.11 20.97
CA ASP A 461 -24.36 2.18 21.83
C ASP A 461 -24.18 2.54 23.31
N VAL A 462 -22.99 3.04 23.67
CA VAL A 462 -22.62 3.45 25.04
C VAL A 462 -21.60 4.58 24.98
N ILE A 463 -21.62 5.47 25.97
CA ILE A 463 -20.60 6.49 26.22
C ILE A 463 -19.85 6.13 27.50
N VAL A 464 -18.53 6.25 27.49
CA VAL A 464 -17.68 6.13 28.68
C VAL A 464 -16.86 7.39 28.87
N TYR A 465 -16.66 7.78 30.14
CA TYR A 465 -15.91 8.97 30.52
C TYR A 465 -14.71 8.58 31.39
N PRO A 466 -13.60 8.08 30.79
CA PRO A 466 -12.43 7.68 31.56
C PRO A 466 -11.78 8.87 32.27
N ARG A 467 -11.13 8.60 33.40
CA ARG A 467 -10.40 9.59 34.23
C ARG A 467 -8.89 9.40 34.22
N SER A 468 -8.40 8.33 33.60
CA SER A 468 -6.98 7.99 33.58
C SER A 468 -6.57 7.28 32.29
N GLU A 469 -5.28 7.35 31.97
CA GLU A 469 -4.66 6.65 30.84
C GLU A 469 -4.85 5.12 30.95
N GLU A 470 -4.83 4.59 32.19
CA GLU A 470 -5.06 3.19 32.48
C GLU A 470 -6.51 2.75 32.22
N GLU A 471 -7.50 3.58 32.54
CA GLU A 471 -8.91 3.32 32.20
C GLU A 471 -9.12 3.31 30.69
N VAL A 472 -8.55 4.28 29.96
CA VAL A 472 -8.59 4.32 28.49
C VAL A 472 -8.00 3.03 27.90
N SER A 473 -6.81 2.61 28.36
CA SER A 473 -6.16 1.36 27.93
C SER A 473 -7.03 0.13 28.16
N LYS A 474 -7.69 0.02 29.33
CA LYS A 474 -8.60 -1.10 29.64
C LYS A 474 -9.84 -1.10 28.75
N VAL A 475 -10.49 0.05 28.55
CA VAL A 475 -11.66 0.19 27.67
C VAL A 475 -11.30 -0.22 26.24
N VAL A 476 -10.18 0.29 25.70
CA VAL A 476 -9.71 -0.03 24.35
C VAL A 476 -9.42 -1.53 24.20
N ASN A 477 -8.79 -2.14 25.20
CA ASN A 477 -8.53 -3.58 25.23
C ASN A 477 -9.81 -4.41 25.16
N LEU A 478 -10.83 -4.07 25.97
CA LEU A 478 -12.12 -4.76 25.93
C LEU A 478 -12.80 -4.61 24.57
N CYS A 479 -12.84 -3.40 24.02
CA CYS A 479 -13.43 -3.16 22.70
C CYS A 479 -12.71 -3.97 21.61
N ASN A 480 -11.38 -4.09 21.69
CA ASN A 480 -10.58 -4.91 20.77
C ASN A 480 -10.87 -6.42 20.93
N ILE A 481 -11.08 -6.92 22.15
CA ILE A 481 -11.47 -8.31 22.41
C ILE A 481 -12.83 -8.61 21.79
N HIS A 482 -13.82 -7.75 22.07
CA HIS A 482 -15.22 -7.91 21.62
C HIS A 482 -15.50 -7.47 20.19
N LYS A 483 -14.48 -6.93 19.50
CA LYS A 483 -14.57 -6.42 18.13
C LYS A 483 -15.61 -5.32 17.93
N VAL A 484 -15.69 -4.40 18.89
CA VAL A 484 -16.60 -3.25 18.91
C VAL A 484 -15.86 -1.95 18.54
N PRO A 485 -16.37 -1.14 17.59
CA PRO A 485 -15.74 0.11 17.18
C PRO A 485 -15.72 1.16 18.30
N ILE A 486 -14.73 2.05 18.23
CA ILE A 486 -14.50 3.14 19.18
C ILE A 486 -14.55 4.46 18.43
N VAL A 487 -15.21 5.47 19.02
CA VAL A 487 -15.16 6.86 18.55
C VAL A 487 -14.62 7.73 19.69
N PRO A 488 -13.40 8.29 19.60
CA PRO A 488 -12.91 9.23 20.59
C PRO A 488 -13.67 10.56 20.48
N TYR A 489 -13.94 11.15 21.64
CA TYR A 489 -14.75 12.36 21.77
C TYR A 489 -14.07 13.36 22.70
N GLY A 490 -14.26 14.65 22.40
CA GLY A 490 -13.65 15.76 23.13
C GLY A 490 -14.59 16.96 23.12
N GLY A 491 -14.12 18.12 22.64
CA GLY A 491 -14.95 19.33 22.59
C GLY A 491 -16.14 19.31 21.61
N ALA A 492 -16.25 18.30 20.75
CA ALA A 492 -17.33 18.13 19.77
C ALA A 492 -17.54 19.31 18.78
N THR A 493 -16.50 20.09 18.55
CA THR A 493 -16.53 21.28 17.68
C THR A 493 -16.16 21.00 16.22
N SER A 494 -15.81 19.75 15.88
CA SER A 494 -15.44 19.36 14.51
C SER A 494 -16.61 19.43 13.54
N ILE A 495 -16.34 19.79 12.28
CA ILE A 495 -17.39 20.05 11.29
C ILE A 495 -17.43 19.06 10.11
N GLU A 496 -16.46 18.15 10.00
CA GLU A 496 -16.40 17.10 8.95
C GLU A 496 -16.98 15.74 9.41
N GLY A 497 -17.82 15.75 10.44
CA GLY A 497 -18.55 14.56 10.90
C GLY A 497 -17.69 13.53 11.66
N HIS A 498 -16.69 13.98 12.43
CA HIS A 498 -15.81 13.10 13.21
C HIS A 498 -16.50 12.43 14.40
N THR A 499 -17.57 13.03 14.94
CA THR A 499 -18.33 12.49 16.08
C THR A 499 -19.38 11.44 15.67
N LEU A 500 -19.58 11.23 14.37
CA LEU A 500 -20.56 10.28 13.87
C LEU A 500 -20.16 8.84 14.22
N SER A 501 -21.16 8.04 14.62
CA SER A 501 -20.98 6.62 14.95
C SER A 501 -21.75 5.74 13.97
N PRO A 502 -21.33 5.65 12.68
CA PRO A 502 -22.10 4.94 11.66
C PRO A 502 -22.30 3.45 12.00
N HIS A 503 -21.41 2.86 12.80
CA HIS A 503 -21.49 1.45 13.22
C HIS A 503 -21.89 1.25 14.68
N GLY A 504 -22.43 2.28 15.35
CA GLY A 504 -22.61 2.27 16.80
C GLY A 504 -21.26 2.17 17.53
N GLY A 505 -21.22 1.40 18.61
CA GLY A 505 -20.03 1.12 19.39
C GLY A 505 -19.86 2.00 20.63
N VAL A 506 -18.62 2.14 21.08
CA VAL A 506 -18.26 2.87 22.31
C VAL A 506 -17.75 4.27 21.95
N CYS A 507 -18.46 5.30 22.41
CA CYS A 507 -17.95 6.66 22.41
C CYS A 507 -17.09 6.86 23.68
N ILE A 508 -15.83 7.26 23.52
CA ILE A 508 -14.91 7.52 24.64
C ILE A 508 -14.74 9.03 24.77
N ASP A 509 -15.44 9.64 25.73
CA ASP A 509 -15.37 11.07 26.00
C ASP A 509 -14.24 11.40 26.99
N MET A 510 -13.28 12.17 26.49
CA MET A 510 -12.09 12.57 27.23
C MET A 510 -12.32 13.78 28.15
N SER A 511 -13.55 14.32 28.23
CA SER A 511 -13.90 15.54 28.98
C SER A 511 -13.56 15.50 30.48
N LEU A 512 -13.45 14.32 31.08
CA LEU A 512 -13.05 14.15 32.48
C LEU A 512 -11.52 14.11 32.69
N MET A 513 -10.73 13.93 31.63
CA MET A 513 -9.25 14.00 31.65
C MET A 513 -8.80 15.43 31.30
N LYS A 514 -8.90 16.36 32.25
CA LYS A 514 -8.68 17.80 32.02
C LYS A 514 -7.60 18.45 32.90
N THR A 515 -6.75 17.65 33.53
CA THR A 515 -5.76 18.13 34.48
C THR A 515 -4.53 18.74 33.79
N VAL A 516 -4.04 19.88 34.29
CA VAL A 516 -2.67 20.34 34.01
C VAL A 516 -1.70 19.54 34.88
N LYS A 517 -0.92 18.65 34.27
CA LYS A 517 -0.03 17.72 34.99
C LYS A 517 1.28 18.37 35.41
N ALA A 518 1.81 19.29 34.59
CA ALA A 518 3.01 20.05 34.91
C ALA A 518 3.09 21.34 34.07
N LEU A 519 3.56 22.43 34.68
CA LEU A 519 3.90 23.68 34.00
C LEU A 519 5.38 23.99 34.24
N HIS A 520 6.13 24.20 33.15
CA HIS A 520 7.54 24.55 33.21
C HIS A 520 7.73 25.96 32.67
N VAL A 521 7.62 26.95 33.56
CA VAL A 521 7.64 28.38 33.18
C VAL A 521 8.96 28.77 32.51
N ASP A 522 10.09 28.32 33.04
CA ASP A 522 11.43 28.64 32.52
C ASP A 522 11.68 28.02 31.15
N ASP A 523 11.15 26.83 30.90
CA ASP A 523 11.25 26.11 29.63
C ASP A 523 10.13 26.49 28.64
N MET A 524 9.12 27.24 29.10
CA MET A 524 7.92 27.62 28.36
C MET A 524 7.23 26.42 27.70
N ASP A 525 6.93 25.39 28.50
CA ASP A 525 6.15 24.24 28.07
C ASP A 525 5.20 23.76 29.18
N VAL A 526 4.14 23.06 28.79
CA VAL A 526 3.11 22.52 29.70
C VAL A 526 2.73 21.09 29.32
N VAL A 527 2.48 20.25 30.31
CA VAL A 527 1.95 18.90 30.14
C VAL A 527 0.52 18.88 30.64
N VAL A 528 -0.42 18.52 29.77
CA VAL A 528 -1.86 18.54 30.04
C VAL A 528 -2.52 17.25 29.60
N GLU A 529 -3.67 16.97 30.18
CA GLU A 529 -4.59 15.92 29.72
C GLU A 529 -5.44 16.43 28.52
N PRO A 530 -5.93 15.54 27.64
CA PRO A 530 -6.52 15.88 26.34
C PRO A 530 -7.87 16.61 26.42
N GLY A 531 -8.62 16.47 27.52
CA GLY A 531 -9.95 17.04 27.71
C GLY A 531 -9.94 18.52 28.06
N ILE A 532 -8.78 19.09 28.44
CA ILE A 532 -8.70 20.52 28.78
C ILE A 532 -9.03 21.39 27.56
N GLY A 533 -9.85 22.42 27.77
CA GLY A 533 -10.15 23.41 26.74
C GLY A 533 -8.97 24.35 26.48
N TRP A 534 -8.76 24.80 25.25
CA TRP A 534 -7.66 25.73 24.96
C TRP A 534 -7.81 27.09 25.66
N MET A 535 -9.05 27.56 25.85
CA MET A 535 -9.35 28.79 26.58
C MET A 535 -9.08 28.62 28.08
N GLU A 536 -9.54 27.51 28.67
CA GLU A 536 -9.26 27.14 30.07
C GLU A 536 -7.76 27.04 30.33
N LEU A 537 -7.01 26.45 29.40
CA LEU A 537 -5.55 26.41 29.48
C LEU A 537 -4.94 27.81 29.44
N ASN A 538 -5.42 28.69 28.56
CA ASN A 538 -4.89 30.06 28.47
C ASN A 538 -5.22 30.90 29.71
N GLU A 539 -6.41 30.76 30.30
CA GLU A 539 -6.75 31.37 31.60
C GLU A 539 -5.81 30.88 32.71
N TYR A 540 -5.48 29.58 32.73
CA TYR A 540 -4.52 29.02 33.67
C TYR A 540 -3.09 29.58 33.48
N LEU A 541 -2.68 29.86 32.23
CA LEU A 541 -1.32 30.31 31.90
C LEU A 541 -1.10 31.81 32.05
N GLU A 542 -2.18 32.61 31.97
CA GLU A 542 -2.13 34.07 31.99
C GLU A 542 -1.35 34.65 33.18
N PRO A 543 -1.51 34.18 34.44
CA PRO A 543 -0.75 34.70 35.59
C PRO A 543 0.78 34.53 35.47
N TYR A 544 1.23 33.60 34.63
CA TYR A 544 2.66 33.34 34.37
C TYR A 544 3.21 34.16 33.19
N GLY A 545 2.37 35.00 32.57
CA GLY A 545 2.70 35.77 31.37
C GLY A 545 2.95 34.88 30.15
N LEU A 546 2.39 33.68 30.14
CA LEU A 546 2.50 32.70 29.06
C LEU A 546 1.13 32.43 28.45
N PHE A 547 1.11 31.95 27.21
CA PHE A 547 -0.10 31.47 26.55
C PHE A 547 0.23 30.38 25.52
N PHE A 548 -0.76 29.55 25.24
CA PHE A 548 -0.81 28.63 24.11
C PHE A 548 -1.41 29.36 22.89
N PRO A 549 -0.69 29.42 21.75
CA PRO A 549 -0.97 30.42 20.73
C PRO A 549 -2.07 30.08 19.71
N LEU A 550 -2.56 28.84 19.67
CA LEU A 550 -3.60 28.47 18.71
C LEU A 550 -4.99 28.80 19.26
N ASP A 551 -5.82 29.35 18.39
CA ASP A 551 -7.09 29.98 18.74
C ASP A 551 -8.24 29.57 17.79
N PRO A 552 -8.58 28.27 17.71
CA PRO A 552 -9.76 27.84 16.96
C PRO A 552 -11.05 28.36 17.59
N GLY A 553 -12.19 28.01 16.98
CA GLY A 553 -13.50 28.28 17.55
C GLY A 553 -13.63 27.87 19.03
N PRO A 554 -14.44 28.58 19.83
CA PRO A 554 -14.69 28.23 21.23
C PRO A 554 -15.16 26.78 21.41
N GLY A 555 -14.74 26.14 22.50
CA GLY A 555 -15.17 24.79 22.88
C GLY A 555 -14.22 23.65 22.47
N ALA A 556 -13.18 23.91 21.67
CA ALA A 556 -12.23 22.87 21.29
C ALA A 556 -11.34 22.43 22.48
N SER A 557 -11.17 21.12 22.64
CA SER A 557 -10.23 20.51 23.60
C SER A 557 -8.86 20.28 22.96
N ILE A 558 -7.80 20.32 23.76
CA ILE A 558 -6.41 20.14 23.29
C ILE A 558 -6.22 18.80 22.58
N GLY A 559 -6.84 17.72 23.06
CA GLY A 559 -6.80 16.41 22.43
C GLY A 559 -7.44 16.41 21.04
N GLY A 560 -8.61 17.04 20.90
CA GLY A 560 -9.29 17.21 19.61
C GLY A 560 -8.44 18.03 18.63
N MET A 561 -7.84 19.12 19.11
CA MET A 561 -6.93 19.95 18.32
C MET A 561 -5.73 19.15 17.79
N CYS A 562 -5.13 18.28 18.63
CA CYS A 562 -4.07 17.38 18.19
C CYS A 562 -4.56 16.41 17.12
N ALA A 563 -5.72 15.79 17.35
CA ALA A 563 -6.28 14.76 16.46
C ALA A 563 -6.61 15.31 15.07
N THR A 564 -7.11 16.54 14.96
CA THR A 564 -7.46 17.16 13.66
C THR A 564 -6.34 17.99 13.04
N ARG A 565 -5.16 18.08 13.69
CA ARG A 565 -4.07 18.98 13.28
C ARG A 565 -4.56 20.44 13.13
N CYS A 566 -5.33 20.88 14.11
CA CYS A 566 -5.93 22.20 14.16
C CYS A 566 -4.93 23.35 13.88
N SER A 567 -5.41 24.38 13.19
CA SER A 567 -4.78 25.70 13.06
C SER A 567 -5.61 26.76 13.80
N GLY A 568 -5.80 27.92 13.19
CA GLY A 568 -6.40 29.13 13.76
C GLY A 568 -5.75 30.37 13.16
N SER A 569 -6.31 31.55 13.45
CA SER A 569 -5.86 32.82 12.86
C SER A 569 -4.41 33.19 13.20
N LEU A 570 -3.88 32.69 14.32
CA LEU A 570 -2.50 32.89 14.74
C LEU A 570 -1.49 31.90 14.12
N ALA A 571 -1.94 30.96 13.28
CA ALA A 571 -1.08 29.93 12.70
C ALA A 571 -0.01 30.50 11.76
N VAL A 572 -0.30 31.59 11.04
CA VAL A 572 0.68 32.30 10.20
C VAL A 572 1.93 32.72 10.98
N ARG A 573 1.80 32.98 12.29
CA ARG A 573 2.90 33.39 13.17
C ARG A 573 3.51 32.25 13.95
N TYR A 574 2.69 31.33 14.45
CA TYR A 574 3.10 30.33 15.44
C TYR A 574 3.06 28.89 14.93
N GLY A 575 2.72 28.67 13.65
CA GLY A 575 2.51 27.34 13.08
C GLY A 575 1.19 26.70 13.53
N THR A 576 0.98 25.42 13.22
CA THR A 576 -0.24 24.68 13.58
C THR A 576 -0.02 23.79 14.80
N MET A 577 -0.96 22.90 15.13
CA MET A 577 -0.75 21.87 16.16
C MET A 577 0.50 21.02 15.88
N ARG A 578 0.86 20.82 14.61
CA ARG A 578 2.12 20.15 14.21
C ARG A 578 3.36 20.81 14.80
N ASP A 579 3.34 22.12 14.98
CA ASP A 579 4.49 22.93 15.39
C ASP A 579 4.51 23.22 16.90
N ASN A 580 3.33 23.17 17.53
CA ASN A 580 3.16 23.53 18.94
C ASN A 580 3.13 22.32 19.89
N VAL A 581 3.03 21.08 19.39
CA VAL A 581 3.12 19.85 20.19
C VAL A 581 4.56 19.33 20.23
N ILE A 582 5.06 19.07 21.44
CA ILE A 582 6.40 18.50 21.67
C ILE A 582 6.33 16.97 21.75
N SER A 583 5.39 16.43 22.53
CA SER A 583 5.23 14.99 22.76
C SER A 583 3.78 14.65 23.07
N LEU A 584 3.38 13.43 22.75
CA LEU A 584 2.11 12.84 23.10
C LEU A 584 2.33 11.55 23.90
N LYS A 585 1.37 11.22 24.76
CA LYS A 585 1.08 9.82 25.09
C LYS A 585 -0.21 9.39 24.41
N VAL A 586 -0.19 8.17 23.88
CA VAL A 586 -1.29 7.62 23.11
C VAL A 586 -1.53 6.16 23.48
N VAL A 587 -2.79 5.80 23.71
CA VAL A 587 -3.26 4.43 23.80
C VAL A 587 -3.57 3.91 22.40
N LEU A 588 -2.85 2.88 21.96
CA LEU A 588 -3.07 2.21 20.68
C LEU A 588 -4.24 1.22 20.76
N ALA A 589 -4.73 0.73 19.63
CA ALA A 589 -5.89 -0.16 19.60
C ALA A 589 -5.67 -1.56 20.20
N ASN A 590 -4.42 -1.95 20.45
CA ASN A 590 -4.08 -3.13 21.24
C ASN A 590 -3.98 -2.82 22.75
N GLY A 591 -4.32 -1.60 23.17
CA GLY A 591 -4.26 -1.11 24.55
C GLY A 591 -2.89 -0.63 25.01
N ASP A 592 -1.83 -0.75 24.20
CA ASP A 592 -0.50 -0.30 24.59
C ASP A 592 -0.43 1.22 24.72
N ILE A 593 0.26 1.69 25.75
CA ILE A 593 0.54 3.11 25.97
C ILE A 593 1.91 3.45 25.40
N VAL A 594 1.94 4.38 24.45
CA VAL A 594 3.16 4.82 23.78
C VAL A 594 3.40 6.29 24.02
N LYS A 595 4.63 6.64 24.42
CA LYS A 595 5.12 8.01 24.45
C LYS A 595 5.88 8.32 23.16
N THR A 596 5.48 9.36 22.45
CA THR A 596 5.97 9.62 21.09
C THR A 596 7.33 10.31 21.05
N ALA A 597 7.68 11.11 22.08
CA ALA A 597 8.95 11.82 22.14
C ALA A 597 9.37 12.12 23.60
N SER A 598 10.60 12.64 23.76
CA SER A 598 11.00 13.28 25.02
C SER A 598 10.49 14.74 25.07
N ARG A 599 10.61 15.41 26.22
CA ARG A 599 10.26 16.85 26.37
C ARG A 599 11.25 17.79 25.64
N ALA A 600 12.36 17.26 25.11
CA ALA A 600 13.36 18.09 24.43
C ALA A 600 12.78 18.67 23.13
N ARG A 601 12.90 19.99 22.95
CA ARG A 601 12.38 20.73 21.78
C ARG A 601 13.01 20.30 20.44
N LYS A 602 14.17 19.65 20.48
CA LYS A 602 14.88 19.15 19.30
C LYS A 602 15.35 17.74 19.58
N SER A 603 15.04 16.84 18.67
CA SER A 603 15.51 15.46 18.69
C SER A 603 15.69 14.98 17.25
N ALA A 604 16.79 14.29 17.00
CA ALA A 604 17.00 13.50 15.78
C ALA A 604 17.06 12.00 16.11
N ALA A 605 16.66 11.61 17.33
CA ALA A 605 16.70 10.24 17.79
C ALA A 605 15.47 9.48 17.30
N GLY A 606 15.59 8.82 16.15
CA GLY A 606 14.55 7.96 15.59
C GLY A 606 13.49 8.70 14.77
N TYR A 607 12.33 8.06 14.60
CA TYR A 607 11.20 8.61 13.85
C TYR A 607 10.41 9.63 14.67
N ASP A 608 9.88 10.64 14.00
CA ASP A 608 9.00 11.64 14.61
C ASP A 608 7.58 11.09 14.72
N LEU A 609 7.36 10.22 15.71
CA LEU A 609 6.06 9.59 15.95
C LEU A 609 5.00 10.61 16.39
N THR A 610 5.41 11.73 17.00
CA THR A 610 4.49 12.81 17.39
C THR A 610 3.75 13.33 16.16
N ARG A 611 4.48 13.60 15.07
CA ARG A 611 3.88 14.09 13.82
C ARG A 611 3.05 13.05 13.05
N LEU A 612 3.24 11.76 13.32
CA LEU A 612 2.37 10.72 12.78
C LEU A 612 0.99 10.72 13.45
N MET A 613 0.95 11.00 14.76
CA MET A 613 -0.30 10.98 15.54
C MET A 613 -1.10 12.27 15.41
N ILE A 614 -0.44 13.41 15.19
CA ILE A 614 -1.12 14.69 14.98
C ILE A 614 -1.78 14.68 13.59
N GLY A 615 -3.10 14.93 13.54
CA GLY A 615 -3.88 14.83 12.32
C GLY A 615 -4.35 13.40 11.99
N SER A 616 -4.19 12.45 12.92
CA SER A 616 -4.67 11.08 12.70
C SER A 616 -6.18 10.92 12.94
N GLU A 617 -6.88 11.96 13.40
CA GLU A 617 -8.34 11.97 13.62
C GLU A 617 -8.82 10.84 14.55
N GLY A 618 -7.96 10.39 15.48
CA GLY A 618 -8.24 9.27 16.36
C GLY A 618 -8.16 7.87 15.73
N THR A 619 -7.85 7.77 14.43
CA THR A 619 -7.78 6.49 13.69
C THR A 619 -6.56 5.63 14.03
N LEU A 620 -5.50 6.25 14.58
CA LEU A 620 -4.25 5.57 14.97
C LEU A 620 -4.14 5.29 16.47
N GLY A 621 -5.00 5.88 17.30
CA GLY A 621 -5.00 5.73 18.76
C GLY A 621 -5.61 6.93 19.50
N LEU A 622 -5.80 6.78 20.81
CA LEU A 622 -6.40 7.78 21.69
C LEU A 622 -5.34 8.55 22.48
N ILE A 623 -5.27 9.86 22.28
CA ILE A 623 -4.33 10.75 22.97
C ILE A 623 -4.76 10.90 24.43
N THR A 624 -3.86 10.63 25.38
CA THR A 624 -4.11 10.66 26.83
C THR A 624 -3.27 11.70 27.58
N GLU A 625 -2.20 12.23 26.98
CA GLU A 625 -1.37 13.29 27.54
C GLU A 625 -0.70 14.09 26.41
N VAL A 626 -0.65 15.41 26.54
CA VAL A 626 -0.08 16.32 25.54
C VAL A 626 0.93 17.23 26.20
N THR A 627 2.14 17.29 25.64
CA THR A 627 3.16 18.28 25.99
C THR A 627 3.16 19.39 24.94
N LEU A 628 2.81 20.61 25.33
CA LEU A 628 2.67 21.77 24.46
C LEU A 628 3.79 22.79 24.68
N ARG A 629 4.22 23.43 23.60
CA ARG A 629 5.05 24.64 23.64
C ARG A 629 4.18 25.84 23.98
N LEU A 630 4.71 26.71 24.84
CA LEU A 630 4.10 27.99 25.20
C LEU A 630 4.87 29.17 24.61
N GLN A 631 4.17 30.30 24.51
CA GLN A 631 4.70 31.59 24.07
C GLN A 631 4.51 32.63 25.17
N LYS A 632 5.30 33.70 25.12
CA LYS A 632 5.12 34.86 26.01
C LYS A 632 3.98 35.74 25.49
N ILE A 633 3.11 36.20 26.38
CA ILE A 633 2.08 37.18 26.04
C ILE A 633 2.77 38.44 25.49
N PRO A 634 2.44 38.90 24.27
CA PRO A 634 3.08 40.07 23.69
C PRO A 634 2.83 41.34 24.50
N GLN A 635 3.84 42.20 24.60
CA GLN A 635 3.75 43.46 25.34
C GLN A 635 2.85 44.49 24.63
N HIS A 636 2.85 44.48 23.30
CA HIS A 636 2.09 45.43 22.49
C HIS A 636 1.52 44.74 21.24
N SER A 637 0.32 45.16 20.84
CA SER A 637 -0.31 44.73 19.60
C SER A 637 -1.09 45.87 18.94
N VAL A 638 -1.09 45.87 17.61
CA VAL A 638 -1.84 46.81 16.76
C VAL A 638 -2.73 45.99 15.83
N VAL A 639 -4.00 46.35 15.74
CA VAL A 639 -4.97 45.74 14.82
C VAL A 639 -5.29 46.76 13.74
N ALA A 640 -5.23 46.36 12.47
CA ALA A 640 -5.59 47.21 11.35
C ALA A 640 -6.69 46.56 10.49
N MET A 641 -7.50 47.38 9.85
CA MET A 641 -8.54 46.96 8.92
C MET A 641 -8.53 47.87 7.69
N CYS A 642 -8.75 47.31 6.52
CA CYS A 642 -8.79 48.06 5.26
C CYS A 642 -9.70 47.38 4.23
N ASN A 643 -10.24 48.19 3.33
CA ASN A 643 -11.27 47.82 2.38
C ASN A 643 -10.71 47.76 0.95
N PHE A 644 -11.34 46.95 0.09
CA PHE A 644 -10.88 46.72 -1.27
C PHE A 644 -12.04 46.68 -2.27
N PRO A 645 -11.81 47.06 -3.54
CA PRO A 645 -12.81 46.93 -4.60
C PRO A 645 -13.13 45.47 -4.97
N SER A 646 -12.18 44.55 -4.77
CA SER A 646 -12.36 43.12 -5.07
C SER A 646 -11.63 42.23 -4.07
N VAL A 647 -12.11 40.99 -3.93
CA VAL A 647 -11.45 39.94 -3.12
C VAL A 647 -10.03 39.62 -3.62
N LYS A 648 -9.77 39.83 -4.93
CA LYS A 648 -8.45 39.63 -5.50
C LYS A 648 -7.47 40.70 -5.03
N ASP A 649 -7.87 41.98 -5.02
CA ASP A 649 -7.02 43.08 -4.53
C ASP A 649 -6.66 42.86 -3.06
N ALA A 650 -7.62 42.42 -2.24
CA ALA A 650 -7.39 42.04 -0.85
C ALA A 650 -6.37 40.88 -0.73
N ALA A 651 -6.56 39.79 -1.49
CA ALA A 651 -5.62 38.68 -1.48
C ALA A 651 -4.21 39.09 -1.96
N ASP A 652 -4.12 39.92 -3.00
CA ASP A 652 -2.85 40.43 -3.54
C ASP A 652 -2.08 41.25 -2.48
N VAL A 653 -2.77 42.04 -1.64
CA VAL A 653 -2.15 42.76 -0.52
C VAL A 653 -1.64 41.82 0.56
N ALA A 654 -2.39 40.77 0.91
CA ALA A 654 -1.92 39.76 1.87
C ALA A 654 -0.64 39.09 1.34
N ILE A 655 -0.63 38.69 0.07
CA ILE A 655 0.53 38.10 -0.61
C ILE A 655 1.72 39.07 -0.63
N ALA A 656 1.50 40.33 -1.00
CA ALA A 656 2.53 41.37 -1.06
C ALA A 656 3.12 41.65 0.33
N THR A 657 2.28 41.69 1.36
CA THR A 657 2.68 41.85 2.76
C THR A 657 3.62 40.72 3.19
N MET A 658 3.21 39.47 2.96
CA MET A 658 4.06 38.31 3.30
C MET A 658 5.38 38.30 2.50
N ARG A 659 5.34 38.65 1.20
CA ARG A 659 6.53 38.74 0.35
C ARG A 659 7.52 39.84 0.75
N SER A 660 7.03 40.90 1.38
CA SER A 660 7.88 41.98 1.89
C SER A 660 8.66 41.60 3.16
N GLY A 661 8.41 40.41 3.71
CA GLY A 661 9.06 39.92 4.93
C GLY A 661 8.44 40.45 6.23
N VAL A 662 7.32 41.18 6.14
CA VAL A 662 6.56 41.64 7.30
C VAL A 662 6.03 40.43 8.06
N GLN A 663 6.41 40.29 9.33
CA GLN A 663 5.89 39.20 10.16
C GLN A 663 4.60 39.64 10.85
N VAL A 664 3.50 39.29 10.21
CA VAL A 664 2.13 39.43 10.72
C VAL A 664 1.85 38.40 11.81
N SER A 665 0.92 38.75 12.70
CA SER A 665 0.36 37.82 13.70
C SER A 665 -0.92 37.18 13.21
N ARG A 666 -1.74 37.96 12.50
CA ARG A 666 -2.96 37.52 11.82
C ARG A 666 -3.12 38.31 10.53
N VAL A 667 -3.67 37.68 9.49
CA VAL A 667 -4.14 38.34 8.26
C VAL A 667 -5.40 37.62 7.79
N GLU A 668 -6.54 38.26 7.96
CA GLU A 668 -7.85 37.66 7.74
C GLU A 668 -8.59 38.42 6.66
N LEU A 669 -9.12 37.69 5.67
CA LEU A 669 -9.94 38.24 4.59
C LEU A 669 -11.41 37.90 4.84
N LEU A 670 -12.28 38.88 4.64
CA LEU A 670 -13.74 38.70 4.63
C LEU A 670 -14.26 39.28 3.30
N ASP A 671 -15.13 38.56 2.60
CA ASP A 671 -15.81 39.13 1.43
C ASP A 671 -16.96 40.06 1.84
N GLU A 672 -17.54 40.74 0.85
CA GLU A 672 -18.64 41.68 1.06
C GLU A 672 -19.89 41.02 1.66
N VAL A 673 -20.16 39.76 1.31
CA VAL A 673 -21.31 39.01 1.82
C VAL A 673 -21.10 38.69 3.30
N GLN A 674 -19.89 38.32 3.69
CA GLN A 674 -19.54 38.09 5.08
C GLN A 674 -19.63 39.37 5.92
N VAL A 675 -19.17 40.52 5.39
CA VAL A 675 -19.29 41.81 6.08
C VAL A 675 -20.76 42.21 6.27
N LYS A 676 -21.60 41.98 5.25
CA LYS A 676 -23.05 42.15 5.34
C LYS A 676 -23.68 41.28 6.43
N ALA A 677 -23.31 40.00 6.49
CA ALA A 677 -23.78 39.10 7.55
C ALA A 677 -23.44 39.64 8.95
N ILE A 678 -22.22 40.18 9.12
CA ILE A 678 -21.77 40.76 10.39
C ILE A 678 -22.54 42.05 10.73
N ASN A 679 -22.82 42.91 9.74
CA ASN A 679 -23.64 44.10 9.93
C ASN A 679 -25.03 43.74 10.48
N ILE A 680 -25.66 42.71 9.90
CA ILE A 680 -26.97 42.21 10.33
C ILE A 680 -26.92 41.66 11.76
N ALA A 681 -25.97 40.77 12.04
CA ALA A 681 -25.86 40.10 13.34
C ALA A 681 -25.56 41.07 14.48
N ASN A 682 -24.70 42.07 14.24
CA ASN A 682 -24.17 42.95 15.27
C ASN A 682 -24.77 44.36 15.27
N GLY A 683 -25.72 44.66 14.37
CA GLY A 683 -26.30 45.99 14.21
C GLY A 683 -25.24 47.06 13.87
N LYS A 684 -24.21 46.68 13.09
CA LYS A 684 -23.12 47.57 12.65
C LYS A 684 -23.40 48.06 11.22
N ASN A 685 -22.70 49.12 10.81
CA ASN A 685 -22.78 49.71 9.47
C ASN A 685 -21.38 49.80 8.84
N LEU A 686 -20.66 48.68 8.79
CA LEU A 686 -19.38 48.58 8.10
C LEU A 686 -19.61 48.61 6.57
N PRO A 687 -18.67 49.15 5.77
CA PRO A 687 -18.76 49.09 4.32
C PRO A 687 -18.82 47.64 3.80
N GLU A 688 -19.89 47.28 3.10
CA GLU A 688 -20.08 45.94 2.51
C GLU A 688 -19.20 45.76 1.28
N CYS A 689 -17.90 45.59 1.51
CA CYS A 689 -16.87 45.36 0.51
C CYS A 689 -15.82 44.39 1.05
N PRO A 690 -15.04 43.73 0.16
CA PRO A 690 -13.93 42.89 0.58
C PRO A 690 -13.00 43.60 1.56
N THR A 691 -12.74 42.98 2.70
CA THR A 691 -12.05 43.58 3.84
C THR A 691 -10.88 42.70 4.27
N LEU A 692 -9.71 43.29 4.51
CA LEU A 692 -8.60 42.64 5.22
C LEU A 692 -8.46 43.18 6.62
N MET A 693 -8.15 42.28 7.54
CA MET A 693 -7.78 42.58 8.92
C MET A 693 -6.37 42.06 9.21
N PHE A 694 -5.54 42.91 9.82
CA PHE A 694 -4.17 42.58 10.22
C PHE A 694 -4.02 42.69 11.74
N GLU A 695 -3.15 41.86 12.32
CA GLU A 695 -2.59 42.12 13.64
C GLU A 695 -1.07 42.01 13.62
N PHE A 696 -0.43 42.97 14.30
CA PHE A 696 1.01 43.01 14.49
C PHE A 696 1.31 43.01 15.99
N ILE A 697 2.10 42.05 16.45
CA ILE A 697 2.52 41.94 17.85
C ILE A 697 4.04 42.08 17.99
N GLY A 698 4.47 42.71 19.08
CA GLY A 698 5.89 42.88 19.37
C GLY A 698 6.15 44.04 20.32
N THR A 699 7.27 44.74 20.13
CA THR A 699 7.49 46.06 20.74
C THR A 699 6.63 47.10 20.04
N GLU A 700 6.28 48.19 20.74
CA GLU A 700 5.54 49.33 20.16
C GLU A 700 6.18 49.84 18.85
N ALA A 701 7.50 50.03 18.83
CA ALA A 701 8.23 50.49 17.64
C ALA A 701 8.05 49.53 16.44
N TYR A 702 8.28 48.24 16.66
CA TYR A 702 8.09 47.20 15.65
C TYR A 702 6.66 47.19 15.09
N ALA A 703 5.65 47.16 15.96
CA ALA A 703 4.26 47.06 15.53
C ALA A 703 3.83 48.28 14.69
N ARG A 704 4.27 49.49 15.09
CA ARG A 704 4.03 50.72 14.31
C ARG A 704 4.75 50.73 12.97
N GLU A 705 6.01 50.31 12.94
CA GLU A 705 6.78 50.22 11.69
C GLU A 705 6.12 49.26 10.69
N GLN A 706 5.74 48.05 11.14
CA GLN A 706 5.06 47.08 10.28
C GLN A 706 3.71 47.62 9.78
N THR A 707 2.95 48.30 10.65
CA THR A 707 1.68 48.95 10.28
C THR A 707 1.89 49.99 9.18
N GLN A 708 2.96 50.80 9.24
CA GLN A 708 3.27 51.80 8.22
C GLN A 708 3.68 51.16 6.88
N ILE A 709 4.47 50.09 6.91
CA ILE A 709 4.84 49.32 5.72
C ILE A 709 3.60 48.74 5.05
N VAL A 710 2.72 48.09 5.82
CA VAL A 710 1.48 47.50 5.27
C VAL A 710 0.54 48.59 4.75
N ARG A 711 0.40 49.72 5.44
CA ARG A 711 -0.39 50.86 4.94
C ARG A 711 0.12 51.33 3.57
N LYS A 712 1.44 51.34 3.35
CA LYS A 712 2.02 51.68 2.05
C LYS A 712 1.66 50.64 0.99
N ILE A 713 1.81 49.35 1.29
CA ILE A 713 1.43 48.25 0.38
C ILE A 713 -0.05 48.34 -0.01
N VAL A 714 -0.93 48.57 0.96
CA VAL A 714 -2.38 48.75 0.76
C VAL A 714 -2.65 49.89 -0.23
N SER A 715 -1.97 51.03 -0.07
CA SER A 715 -2.13 52.18 -0.97
C SER A 715 -1.63 51.93 -2.40
N GLU A 716 -0.73 50.97 -2.60
CA GLU A 716 -0.21 50.56 -3.91
C GLU A 716 -1.13 49.56 -4.63
N HIS A 717 -2.12 48.99 -3.94
CA HIS A 717 -3.01 47.92 -4.43
C HIS A 717 -4.50 48.26 -4.25
N ASN A 718 -4.87 49.52 -4.53
CA ASN A 718 -6.25 50.01 -4.53
C ASN A 718 -7.01 49.90 -3.19
N GLY A 719 -6.33 49.70 -2.06
CA GLY A 719 -6.99 49.63 -0.76
C GLY A 719 -7.40 51.01 -0.23
N SER A 720 -8.53 51.05 0.46
CA SER A 720 -9.10 52.26 1.09
C SER A 720 -9.33 52.06 2.59
N ASP A 721 -9.68 53.16 3.27
CA ASP A 721 -10.19 53.17 4.65
C ASP A 721 -9.31 52.42 5.66
N PHE A 722 -7.98 52.54 5.51
CA PHE A 722 -7.04 51.91 6.43
C PHE A 722 -7.16 52.52 7.84
N VAL A 723 -7.83 51.78 8.73
CA VAL A 723 -8.00 52.13 10.14
C VAL A 723 -7.14 51.20 10.99
N PHE A 724 -6.59 51.71 12.09
CA PHE A 724 -5.87 50.88 13.05
C PHE A 724 -6.20 51.28 14.49
N ALA A 725 -6.09 50.32 15.39
CA ALA A 725 -6.34 50.47 16.82
C ALA A 725 -5.17 49.90 17.64
N GLU A 726 -4.71 50.69 18.60
CA GLU A 726 -3.72 50.27 19.61
C GLU A 726 -4.42 50.00 20.97
N GLU A 727 -5.51 50.72 21.25
CA GLU A 727 -6.29 50.63 22.50
C GLU A 727 -6.98 49.26 22.67
N PRO A 728 -6.92 48.62 23.85
CA PRO A 728 -7.45 47.26 24.06
C PRO A 728 -8.92 47.08 23.65
N GLU A 729 -9.80 48.01 24.05
CA GLU A 729 -11.24 47.95 23.77
C GLU A 729 -11.51 48.08 22.26
N ALA A 730 -10.82 49.02 21.59
CA ALA A 730 -10.97 49.23 20.15
C ALA A 730 -10.45 48.01 19.34
N LYS A 731 -9.34 47.39 19.77
CA LYS A 731 -8.85 46.14 19.18
C LYS A 731 -9.84 44.99 19.37
N LYS A 732 -10.43 44.89 20.56
CA LYS A 732 -11.43 43.85 20.86
C LYS A 732 -12.67 44.02 19.98
N GLU A 733 -13.16 45.24 19.80
CA GLU A 733 -14.29 45.53 18.90
C GLU A 733 -13.98 45.21 17.44
N LEU A 734 -12.78 45.55 16.94
CA LEU A 734 -12.37 45.17 15.59
C LEU A 734 -12.31 43.65 15.44
N TRP A 735 -11.63 42.94 16.35
CA TRP A 735 -11.52 41.48 16.26
C TRP A 735 -12.84 40.73 16.45
N LYS A 736 -13.79 41.33 17.15
CA LYS A 736 -15.14 40.77 17.32
C LYS A 736 -15.79 40.46 15.97
N VAL A 737 -15.62 41.37 14.99
CA VAL A 737 -16.12 41.24 13.60
C VAL A 737 -15.71 39.89 12.99
N ARG A 738 -14.43 39.52 13.06
CA ARG A 738 -13.93 38.26 12.49
C ARG A 738 -14.23 37.04 13.36
N LYS A 739 -14.22 37.16 14.69
CA LYS A 739 -14.47 36.04 15.61
C LYS A 739 -15.90 35.53 15.54
N GLU A 740 -16.85 36.40 15.22
CA GLU A 740 -18.28 36.05 15.14
C GLU A 740 -18.73 35.72 13.71
N ALA A 741 -17.81 35.70 12.74
CA ALA A 741 -18.15 35.58 11.32
C ALA A 741 -18.99 34.34 10.98
N LEU A 742 -18.69 33.17 11.58
CA LEU A 742 -19.50 31.97 11.39
C LEU A 742 -20.93 32.14 11.94
N TRP A 743 -21.06 32.65 13.17
CA TRP A 743 -22.37 32.87 13.81
C TRP A 743 -23.18 33.94 13.09
N ALA A 744 -22.51 34.94 12.52
CA ALA A 744 -23.15 35.97 11.70
C ALA A 744 -23.83 35.39 10.45
N CYS A 745 -23.30 34.30 9.88
CA CYS A 745 -23.94 33.61 8.76
C CYS A 745 -25.28 33.00 9.17
N PHE A 746 -25.32 32.31 10.32
CA PHE A 746 -26.56 31.74 10.87
C PHE A 746 -27.56 32.82 11.31
N ALA A 747 -27.08 33.97 11.80
CA ALA A 747 -27.96 35.08 12.15
C ALA A 747 -28.60 35.75 10.92
N MET A 748 -27.90 35.73 9.78
CA MET A 748 -28.40 36.28 8.52
C MET A 748 -29.53 35.42 7.94
N GLU A 749 -29.43 34.09 8.04
CA GLU A 749 -30.43 33.13 7.57
C GLU A 749 -30.69 32.04 8.63
N PRO A 750 -31.53 32.31 9.65
CA PRO A 750 -31.67 31.45 10.83
C PRO A 750 -32.39 30.11 10.55
N ASP A 751 -33.12 30.01 9.44
CA ASP A 751 -33.87 28.80 9.06
C ASP A 751 -33.06 27.85 8.14
N LEU A 752 -31.84 28.22 7.74
CA LEU A 752 -31.01 27.44 6.81
C LEU A 752 -29.91 26.63 7.53
N GLU A 753 -29.53 25.49 6.94
CA GLU A 753 -28.32 24.75 7.33
C GLU A 753 -27.10 25.29 6.56
N ALA A 754 -25.89 25.01 7.07
CA ALA A 754 -24.64 25.47 6.45
C ALA A 754 -23.73 24.30 6.05
N MET A 755 -23.29 24.30 4.79
CA MET A 755 -22.14 23.51 4.35
C MET A 755 -20.89 24.38 4.50
N ILE A 756 -20.08 24.07 5.52
CA ILE A 756 -18.81 24.74 5.79
C ILE A 756 -17.71 23.91 5.15
N SER A 757 -16.87 24.54 4.33
CA SER A 757 -15.72 23.87 3.71
C SER A 757 -14.50 24.77 3.70
N ASP A 758 -13.33 24.14 3.69
CA ASP A 758 -12.02 24.76 3.59
C ASP A 758 -11.15 24.08 2.53
N VAL A 759 -10.25 24.85 1.93
CA VAL A 759 -9.17 24.38 1.06
C VAL A 759 -7.97 25.29 1.25
N CYS A 760 -6.76 24.78 1.00
CA CYS A 760 -5.55 25.59 1.13
C CYS A 760 -4.71 25.47 -0.13
N VAL A 761 -4.11 26.57 -0.57
CA VAL A 761 -3.20 26.62 -1.75
C VAL A 761 -1.88 27.28 -1.38
N PRO A 762 -0.81 27.09 -2.18
CA PRO A 762 0.37 27.94 -2.07
C PRO A 762 -0.05 29.41 -2.11
N LEU A 763 0.52 30.24 -1.22
CA LEU A 763 0.11 31.63 -1.02
C LEU A 763 0.01 32.44 -2.32
N SER A 764 0.88 32.16 -3.30
CA SER A 764 0.86 32.81 -4.62
C SER A 764 -0.41 32.56 -5.45
N HIS A 765 -1.16 31.51 -5.15
CA HIS A 765 -2.40 31.13 -5.85
C HIS A 765 -3.67 31.50 -5.08
N LEU A 766 -3.56 32.06 -3.87
CA LEU A 766 -4.72 32.42 -3.05
C LEU A 766 -5.68 33.36 -3.78
N GLY A 767 -5.17 34.45 -4.37
CA GLY A 767 -6.00 35.41 -5.10
C GLY A 767 -6.71 34.78 -6.31
N ASP A 768 -6.04 33.89 -7.04
CA ASP A 768 -6.62 33.18 -8.19
C ASP A 768 -7.72 32.21 -7.75
N LEU A 769 -7.48 31.44 -6.69
CA LEU A 769 -8.47 30.50 -6.15
C LEU A 769 -9.72 31.23 -5.67
N ILE A 770 -9.56 32.25 -4.81
CA ILE A 770 -10.69 33.02 -4.28
C ILE A 770 -11.48 33.64 -5.42
N SER A 771 -10.80 34.21 -6.43
CA SER A 771 -11.49 34.83 -7.58
C SER A 771 -12.30 33.83 -8.40
N ARG A 772 -11.75 32.63 -8.66
CA ARG A 772 -12.46 31.55 -9.39
C ARG A 772 -13.65 31.05 -8.59
N SER A 773 -13.46 30.78 -7.30
CA SER A 773 -14.52 30.33 -6.40
C SER A 773 -15.62 31.37 -6.28
N LYS A 774 -15.28 32.63 -6.04
CA LYS A 774 -16.25 33.73 -5.90
C LYS A 774 -17.14 33.88 -7.13
N LYS A 775 -16.57 33.73 -8.34
CA LYS A 775 -17.35 33.75 -9.59
C LYS A 775 -18.43 32.66 -9.64
N GLU A 776 -18.11 31.44 -9.19
CA GLU A 776 -19.07 30.34 -9.14
C GLU A 776 -20.08 30.50 -8.00
N LEU A 777 -19.62 30.98 -6.84
CA LEU A 777 -20.47 31.26 -5.68
C LEU A 777 -21.49 32.36 -5.99
N ASP A 778 -21.07 33.45 -6.65
CA ASP A 778 -21.95 34.56 -7.05
C ASP A 778 -22.93 34.20 -8.16
N ALA A 779 -22.58 33.21 -8.98
CA ALA A 779 -23.48 32.67 -10.01
C ALA A 779 -24.53 31.72 -9.43
N SER A 780 -24.33 31.24 -8.20
CA SER A 780 -25.25 30.34 -7.51
C SER A 780 -26.44 31.09 -6.91
N PRO A 781 -27.63 30.48 -6.84
CA PRO A 781 -28.76 31.06 -6.11
C PRO A 781 -28.60 30.99 -4.58
N LEU A 782 -27.59 30.30 -4.07
CA LEU A 782 -27.35 30.11 -2.64
C LEU A 782 -26.57 31.28 -2.03
N VAL A 783 -26.86 31.60 -0.77
CA VAL A 783 -26.08 32.59 -0.03
C VAL A 783 -24.76 31.96 0.41
N CYS A 784 -23.67 32.48 -0.15
CA CYS A 784 -22.33 31.99 0.10
C CYS A 784 -21.46 33.10 0.68
N THR A 785 -20.77 32.84 1.78
CA THR A 785 -19.78 33.78 2.33
C THR A 785 -18.37 33.23 2.18
N VAL A 786 -17.39 34.13 2.10
CA VAL A 786 -15.98 33.81 2.00
C VAL A 786 -15.21 34.41 3.16
N ILE A 787 -14.38 33.58 3.80
CA ILE A 787 -13.39 33.99 4.79
C ILE A 787 -12.07 33.33 4.44
N ALA A 788 -10.94 33.98 4.66
CA ALA A 788 -9.63 33.33 4.50
C ALA A 788 -8.65 33.71 5.60
N HIS A 789 -7.86 32.73 6.03
CA HIS A 789 -6.57 32.98 6.67
C HIS A 789 -5.57 33.35 5.56
N ALA A 790 -5.65 34.60 5.11
CA ALA A 790 -4.97 35.04 3.91
C ALA A 790 -3.43 35.05 4.05
N GLY A 791 -2.93 34.99 5.28
CA GLY A 791 -1.49 34.93 5.56
C GLY A 791 -0.83 33.58 5.27
N ASP A 792 -1.58 32.47 5.29
CA ASP A 792 -1.06 31.12 5.07
C ASP A 792 -1.73 30.36 3.92
N GLY A 793 -2.71 30.99 3.24
CA GLY A 793 -3.30 30.47 2.01
C GLY A 793 -4.53 29.58 2.22
N ASN A 794 -5.09 29.55 3.44
CA ASN A 794 -6.29 28.78 3.77
C ASN A 794 -7.57 29.60 3.49
N PHE A 795 -8.46 29.02 2.69
CA PHE A 795 -9.68 29.64 2.17
C PHE A 795 -10.91 28.85 2.62
N HIS A 796 -11.88 29.54 3.20
CA HIS A 796 -13.11 28.99 3.77
C HIS A 796 -14.34 29.56 3.07
N THR A 797 -15.36 28.72 2.98
CA THR A 797 -16.68 29.13 2.52
C THR A 797 -17.77 28.59 3.43
N VAL A 798 -18.79 29.41 3.67
CA VAL A 798 -20.04 28.98 4.30
C VAL A 798 -21.14 29.07 3.23
N ILE A 799 -21.69 27.93 2.84
CA ILE A 799 -22.76 27.83 1.84
C ILE A 799 -24.06 27.53 2.59
N LEU A 800 -25.00 28.47 2.60
CA LEU A 800 -26.28 28.36 3.28
C LEU A 800 -27.32 27.76 2.34
N PHE A 801 -28.04 26.74 2.81
CA PHE A 801 -29.05 26.04 2.03
C PHE A 801 -30.17 25.48 2.91
N ASP A 802 -31.36 25.34 2.34
CA ASP A 802 -32.49 24.66 2.98
C ASP A 802 -32.30 23.13 2.82
N PRO A 803 -32.11 22.38 3.92
CA PRO A 803 -31.89 20.94 3.85
C PRO A 803 -33.12 20.15 3.38
N SER A 804 -34.32 20.76 3.37
CA SER A 804 -35.53 20.16 2.82
C SER A 804 -35.58 20.25 1.28
N GLN A 805 -34.75 21.10 0.67
CA GLN A 805 -34.69 21.33 -0.77
C GLN A 805 -33.47 20.64 -1.39
N GLU A 806 -33.69 19.48 -1.98
CA GLU A 806 -32.65 18.63 -2.56
C GLU A 806 -31.81 19.35 -3.64
N GLU A 807 -32.40 20.26 -4.42
CA GLU A 807 -31.66 21.04 -5.43
C GLU A 807 -30.63 21.98 -4.80
N GLN A 808 -30.98 22.65 -3.70
CA GLN A 808 -30.05 23.54 -3.00
C GLN A 808 -28.89 22.75 -2.37
N ARG A 809 -29.19 21.58 -1.79
CA ARG A 809 -28.18 20.67 -1.25
C ARG A 809 -27.18 20.22 -2.33
N ARG A 810 -27.67 19.81 -3.50
CA ARG A 810 -26.82 19.40 -4.64
C ARG A 810 -25.97 20.55 -5.17
N GLU A 811 -26.51 21.75 -5.19
CA GLU A 811 -25.76 22.93 -5.60
C GLU A 811 -24.64 23.28 -4.60
N ALA A 812 -24.91 23.20 -3.30
CA ALA A 812 -23.88 23.35 -2.27
C ALA A 812 -22.76 22.29 -2.43
N GLU A 813 -23.12 21.04 -2.71
CA GLU A 813 -22.15 19.97 -2.98
C GLU A 813 -21.33 20.23 -4.26
N ARG A 814 -21.97 20.70 -5.33
CA ARG A 814 -21.28 21.05 -6.59
C ARG A 814 -20.26 22.16 -6.35
N LEU A 815 -20.63 23.21 -5.62
CA LEU A 815 -19.76 24.33 -5.26
C LEU A 815 -18.57 23.84 -4.42
N ASN A 816 -18.81 23.03 -3.39
CA ASN A 816 -17.75 22.44 -2.58
C ASN A 816 -16.78 21.60 -3.44
N GLN A 817 -17.30 20.74 -4.30
CA GLN A 817 -16.48 19.95 -5.22
C GLN A 817 -15.68 20.83 -6.16
N PHE A 818 -16.28 21.88 -6.74
CA PHE A 818 -15.58 22.82 -7.60
C PHE A 818 -14.37 23.44 -6.89
N MET A 819 -14.56 23.92 -5.66
CA MET A 819 -13.48 24.55 -4.88
C MET A 819 -12.35 23.58 -4.57
N VAL A 820 -12.68 22.33 -4.21
CA VAL A 820 -11.67 21.28 -4.01
C VAL A 820 -10.88 21.04 -5.29
N HIS A 821 -11.54 20.82 -6.43
CA HIS A 821 -10.84 20.58 -7.70
C HIS A 821 -10.03 21.80 -8.14
N ALA A 822 -10.54 23.01 -7.94
CA ALA A 822 -9.84 24.25 -8.24
C ALA A 822 -8.57 24.39 -7.38
N ALA A 823 -8.65 24.11 -6.08
CA ALA A 823 -7.48 24.12 -5.19
C ALA A 823 -6.44 23.08 -5.61
N LEU A 824 -6.86 21.83 -5.89
CA LEU A 824 -5.96 20.76 -6.34
C LEU A 824 -5.27 21.11 -7.67
N SER A 825 -5.98 21.75 -8.60
CA SER A 825 -5.40 22.23 -9.87
C SER A 825 -4.35 23.33 -9.70
N LEU A 826 -4.29 23.95 -8.51
CA LEU A 826 -3.36 25.01 -8.13
C LEU A 826 -2.34 24.52 -7.08
N GLU A 827 -2.04 23.21 -7.08
CA GLU A 827 -1.10 22.57 -6.14
C GLU A 827 -1.53 22.68 -4.66
N GLY A 828 -2.82 22.89 -4.42
CA GLY A 828 -3.42 22.97 -3.09
C GLY A 828 -3.85 21.63 -2.50
N THR A 829 -4.64 21.71 -1.43
CA THR A 829 -5.20 20.58 -0.66
C THR A 829 -6.72 20.76 -0.48
N CYS A 830 -7.45 19.64 -0.38
CA CYS A 830 -8.90 19.61 -0.19
C CYS A 830 -9.37 20.04 1.21
N THR A 831 -8.45 20.24 2.15
CA THR A 831 -8.68 20.80 3.48
C THR A 831 -7.39 21.43 3.98
N GLY A 832 -7.49 22.62 4.58
CA GLY A 832 -6.38 23.30 5.25
C GLY A 832 -6.31 22.98 6.74
N GLU A 833 -7.45 22.79 7.40
CA GLU A 833 -7.52 22.68 8.87
C GLU A 833 -8.62 21.77 9.44
N HIS A 834 -9.75 21.56 8.74
CA HIS A 834 -10.88 20.83 9.34
C HIS A 834 -10.68 19.30 9.38
N GLY A 835 -9.76 18.78 8.56
CA GLY A 835 -9.51 17.36 8.42
C GLY A 835 -10.39 16.70 7.36
N VAL A 836 -10.36 15.38 7.32
CA VAL A 836 -11.08 14.57 6.33
C VAL A 836 -12.43 14.14 6.88
N GLY A 837 -12.43 13.61 8.09
CA GLY A 837 -13.60 13.06 8.74
C GLY A 837 -14.39 12.11 7.83
N THR A 838 -15.71 12.13 7.95
CA THR A 838 -16.61 11.44 7.01
C THR A 838 -16.98 12.32 5.81
N GLY A 839 -16.91 13.65 5.96
CA GLY A 839 -17.35 14.61 4.95
C GLY A 839 -16.48 14.68 3.70
N LYS A 840 -15.17 14.46 3.84
CA LYS A 840 -14.21 14.60 2.73
C LYS A 840 -13.53 13.29 2.30
N MET A 841 -13.98 12.12 2.75
CA MET A 841 -13.37 10.82 2.38
C MET A 841 -13.26 10.60 0.86
N LYS A 842 -14.30 10.96 0.09
CA LYS A 842 -14.32 10.82 -1.39
C LYS A 842 -13.35 11.78 -2.11
N PRO A 843 -13.38 13.10 -1.86
CA PRO A 843 -12.41 14.02 -2.47
C PRO A 843 -10.97 13.86 -1.95
N HIS A 844 -10.76 13.32 -0.74
CA HIS A 844 -9.43 13.06 -0.20
C HIS A 844 -8.67 11.97 -0.99
N THR A 845 -9.38 10.95 -1.50
CA THR A 845 -8.77 9.91 -2.33
C THR A 845 -8.28 10.40 -3.70
N SER A 846 -8.76 11.55 -4.19
CA SER A 846 -8.28 12.19 -5.42
C SER A 846 -7.23 13.28 -5.18
N ALA A 847 -7.11 13.80 -3.96
CA ALA A 847 -6.19 14.88 -3.58
C ALA A 847 -4.75 14.41 -3.24
N ILE A 848 -4.58 13.12 -2.92
CA ILE A 848 -3.33 12.56 -2.43
C ILE A 848 -2.78 11.57 -3.45
N ASP A 849 -1.48 11.71 -3.79
CA ASP A 849 -0.76 10.69 -4.56
C ASP A 849 -0.94 9.32 -3.87
N THR A 850 -1.48 8.33 -4.60
CA THR A 850 -1.87 7.02 -4.06
C THR A 850 -0.77 6.33 -3.22
N SER A 851 0.50 6.63 -3.47
CA SER A 851 1.66 6.22 -2.66
C SER A 851 1.59 6.63 -1.18
N HIS A 852 1.06 7.83 -0.87
CA HIS A 852 0.85 8.33 0.49
C HIS A 852 -0.34 7.64 1.18
N PHE A 853 -1.37 7.27 0.42
CA PHE A 853 -2.51 6.48 0.92
C PHE A 853 -2.07 5.05 1.30
N PHE A 854 -1.16 4.44 0.53
CA PHE A 854 -0.57 3.13 0.83
C PHE A 854 0.41 3.14 2.01
N LEU A 855 1.04 4.27 2.33
CA LEU A 855 1.85 4.40 3.56
C LEU A 855 0.99 4.52 4.81
N LEU A 856 -0.21 5.09 4.73
CA LEU A 856 -1.17 5.21 5.83
C LEU A 856 -1.96 3.91 6.09
N GLN A 857 -2.17 3.09 5.05
CA GLN A 857 -2.90 1.81 5.18
C GLN A 857 -2.29 0.84 6.21
N PRO A 858 -0.97 0.57 6.27
CA PRO A 858 -0.37 -0.29 7.29
C PRO A 858 -0.55 0.24 8.73
N PHE A 859 -0.53 1.56 8.92
CA PHE A 859 -0.77 2.17 10.24
C PHE A 859 -2.25 2.06 10.64
N ASN A 860 -3.19 2.23 9.71
CA ASN A 860 -4.61 1.93 9.92
C ASN A 860 -4.89 0.41 10.05
N HIS A 861 -4.12 -0.46 9.40
CA HIS A 861 -4.23 -1.92 9.50
C HIS A 861 -3.70 -2.46 10.84
N CYS A 862 -2.78 -1.74 11.48
CA CYS A 862 -2.30 -2.02 12.83
C CYS A 862 -3.16 -1.35 13.93
N ALA A 863 -3.82 -0.23 13.64
CA ALA A 863 -4.57 0.55 14.63
C ALA A 863 -6.11 0.39 14.57
N LEU A 864 -6.72 -0.19 13.54
CA LEU A 864 -8.17 -0.48 13.56
C LEU A 864 -8.47 -1.76 12.78
N LYS A 865 -8.20 -2.91 13.39
CA LYS A 865 -8.76 -4.20 12.95
C LYS A 865 -10.17 -4.37 13.51
N LEU A 866 -11.07 -3.45 13.16
CA LEU A 866 -12.47 -3.47 13.56
C LEU A 866 -13.39 -3.34 12.34
N ASN A 867 -13.64 -4.51 11.78
CA ASN A 867 -14.77 -4.90 10.94
C ASN A 867 -14.77 -4.60 9.44
N SER A 868 -15.37 -5.59 8.79
CA SER A 868 -15.35 -5.96 7.40
C SER A 868 -16.62 -5.55 6.66
N LYS A 869 -16.45 -5.39 5.32
CA LYS A 869 -17.41 -5.44 4.20
C LYS A 869 -18.30 -4.20 3.97
N PRO A 870 -18.16 -3.50 2.82
CA PRO A 870 -19.18 -2.59 2.34
C PRO A 870 -20.20 -3.32 1.46
N LYS A 871 -21.48 -3.05 1.74
CA LYS A 871 -22.61 -3.32 0.84
C LYS A 871 -22.88 -2.05 0.02
N THR A 872 -23.16 -2.29 -1.25
CA THR A 872 -23.58 -1.38 -2.32
C THR A 872 -24.83 -0.55 -2.01
N THR A 873 -24.92 0.64 -2.59
CA THR A 873 -26.14 1.15 -3.25
C THR A 873 -25.81 2.42 -4.04
N ALA A 874 -26.00 2.32 -5.36
CA ALA A 874 -25.79 3.33 -6.39
C ALA A 874 -26.95 4.33 -6.48
N PHE A 875 -26.70 5.50 -7.08
CA PHE A 875 -27.61 6.18 -7.99
C PHE A 875 -26.79 7.02 -8.97
N SER A 876 -26.98 6.74 -10.26
CA SER A 876 -26.37 7.37 -11.44
C SER A 876 -27.31 8.43 -12.04
N GLN A 877 -26.75 9.45 -12.69
CA GLN A 877 -27.37 10.06 -13.86
C GLN A 877 -26.29 10.51 -14.85
N GLU A 878 -26.42 9.98 -16.08
CA GLU A 878 -25.58 10.18 -17.26
C GLU A 878 -25.80 11.58 -17.87
N ASN A 879 -24.80 12.09 -18.60
CA ASN A 879 -25.06 12.80 -19.86
C ASN A 879 -23.85 12.75 -20.81
N ASN A 880 -24.14 12.29 -22.02
CA ASN A 880 -23.32 12.21 -23.23
C ASN A 880 -22.95 13.59 -23.78
N ILE A 881 -21.74 13.75 -24.35
CA ILE A 881 -21.51 14.58 -25.55
C ILE A 881 -20.41 13.95 -26.42
N GLU A 882 -20.76 13.67 -27.69
CA GLU A 882 -19.90 13.23 -28.80
C GLU A 882 -19.03 14.37 -29.38
N HIS A 883 -17.85 14.06 -29.96
CA HIS A 883 -17.57 14.12 -31.41
C HIS A 883 -16.07 14.23 -31.82
N LYS A 884 -15.72 13.37 -32.80
CA LYS A 884 -14.97 13.59 -34.07
C LYS A 884 -13.44 13.83 -34.13
N GLU A 885 -12.74 12.72 -34.43
CA GLU A 885 -11.97 12.37 -35.66
C GLU A 885 -10.90 13.28 -36.34
N SER A 886 -9.72 12.65 -36.52
CA SER A 886 -8.85 12.58 -37.74
C SER A 886 -7.86 13.74 -38.01
N LYS A 887 -6.68 13.61 -38.65
CA LYS A 887 -5.86 12.52 -39.24
C LYS A 887 -4.49 13.11 -39.71
N LEU A 888 -3.48 12.23 -39.88
CA LEU A 888 -2.27 12.26 -40.75
C LEU A 888 -0.91 12.86 -40.29
N GLN A 889 -0.01 11.93 -39.92
CA GLN A 889 1.23 11.46 -40.60
C GLN A 889 2.53 12.33 -40.74
N ASN A 890 3.56 11.79 -40.05
CA ASN A 890 4.97 11.52 -40.41
C ASN A 890 5.96 12.61 -40.87
N THR A 891 7.10 12.70 -40.14
CA THR A 891 8.48 12.66 -40.66
C THR A 891 9.48 12.33 -39.53
N GLU A 892 10.60 11.69 -39.91
CA GLU A 892 11.47 10.85 -39.10
C GLU A 892 12.54 11.54 -38.21
N SER A 893 12.91 10.80 -37.16
CA SER A 893 14.22 10.63 -36.49
C SER A 893 15.01 11.85 -35.97
N VAL A 894 15.00 12.01 -34.64
CA VAL A 894 16.14 12.52 -33.85
C VAL A 894 16.25 11.71 -32.55
N GLU A 895 17.47 11.27 -32.25
CA GLU A 895 17.93 10.52 -31.07
C GLU A 895 17.40 11.10 -29.75
N SER A 896 16.77 10.27 -28.89
CA SER A 896 16.04 10.75 -27.70
C SER A 896 16.87 10.67 -26.40
N MET A 897 17.10 11.84 -25.80
CA MET A 897 17.28 11.98 -24.35
C MET A 897 15.93 11.69 -23.65
N GLY A 898 15.97 10.91 -22.58
CA GLY A 898 14.81 10.24 -21.98
C GLY A 898 13.64 11.16 -21.58
N SER A 899 12.47 10.93 -22.21
CA SER A 899 11.19 11.54 -21.85
C SER A 899 10.66 11.01 -20.51
N LEU A 900 9.76 11.75 -19.85
CA LEU A 900 8.95 11.20 -18.74
C LEU A 900 8.15 9.98 -19.21
N PRO A 901 7.89 9.00 -18.33
CA PRO A 901 6.98 7.90 -18.61
C PRO A 901 5.60 8.46 -18.98
N HIS A 902 5.19 8.25 -20.21
CA HIS A 902 3.85 8.58 -20.70
C HIS A 902 3.15 7.28 -21.08
N VAL A 903 1.81 7.29 -21.06
CA VAL A 903 1.03 6.12 -21.46
C VAL A 903 1.30 5.82 -22.93
N VAL A 904 1.82 4.63 -23.22
CA VAL A 904 2.09 4.10 -24.55
C VAL A 904 0.98 3.17 -25.00
N GLU A 905 0.36 2.43 -24.08
CA GLU A 905 -0.87 1.67 -24.35
C GLU A 905 -1.88 1.91 -23.24
N ASP A 906 -3.14 2.16 -23.60
CA ASP A 906 -4.26 2.33 -22.67
C ASP A 906 -5.40 1.40 -23.06
N CYS A 907 -5.78 0.50 -22.16
CA CYS A 907 -6.94 -0.36 -22.31
C CYS A 907 -8.07 0.15 -21.39
N LEU A 908 -8.93 1.01 -21.96
CA LEU A 908 -10.17 1.48 -21.34
C LEU A 908 -9.97 2.21 -19.99
N GLY A 909 -8.77 2.73 -19.71
CA GLY A 909 -8.38 3.32 -18.43
C GLY A 909 -8.16 2.32 -17.30
N PHE A 910 -8.43 1.03 -17.53
CA PHE A 910 -8.28 -0.04 -16.55
C PHE A 910 -6.90 -0.69 -16.55
N LEU A 911 -6.15 -0.54 -17.65
CA LEU A 911 -4.78 -1.02 -17.78
C LEU A 911 -3.99 -0.04 -18.65
N GLN A 912 -2.92 0.52 -18.12
CA GLN A 912 -2.05 1.46 -18.83
C GLN A 912 -0.60 0.98 -18.79
N LEU A 913 0.05 0.88 -19.94
CA LEU A 913 1.49 0.63 -20.07
C LEU A 913 2.19 1.96 -20.37
N PHE A 914 3.23 2.28 -19.61
CA PHE A 914 4.00 3.50 -19.79
C PHE A 914 5.28 3.26 -20.58
N SER A 915 5.86 4.32 -21.15
CA SER A 915 7.04 4.26 -22.03
C SER A 915 8.31 3.74 -21.36
N ASP A 916 8.34 3.66 -20.03
CA ASP A 916 9.42 3.07 -19.24
C ASP A 916 9.19 1.57 -18.91
N GLY A 917 8.08 0.99 -19.40
CA GLY A 917 7.69 -0.38 -19.15
C GLY A 917 6.88 -0.59 -17.86
N SER A 918 6.59 0.47 -17.09
CA SER A 918 5.70 0.37 -15.93
C SER A 918 4.24 0.15 -16.36
N ILE A 919 3.49 -0.57 -15.54
CA ILE A 919 2.12 -1.01 -15.84
C ILE A 919 1.22 -0.59 -14.67
N PHE A 920 0.16 0.16 -14.97
CA PHE A 920 -0.93 0.46 -14.05
C PHE A 920 -2.12 -0.44 -14.39
N ARG A 921 -2.74 -1.04 -13.36
CA ARG A 921 -3.94 -1.86 -13.50
C ARG A 921 -4.94 -1.49 -12.41
N SER A 922 -6.16 -1.13 -12.80
CA SER A 922 -7.24 -0.83 -11.87
C SER A 922 -7.67 -2.09 -11.12
N ASN A 923 -7.83 -1.96 -9.80
CA ASN A 923 -8.44 -3.01 -8.97
C ASN A 923 -9.97 -2.89 -8.90
N ASP A 924 -10.52 -1.76 -9.36
CA ASP A 924 -11.95 -1.46 -9.33
C ASP A 924 -12.45 -1.28 -10.77
N ILE A 925 -13.05 -2.33 -11.32
CA ILE A 925 -13.77 -2.29 -12.60
C ILE A 925 -15.26 -2.41 -12.28
N GLU A 926 -16.01 -1.35 -12.55
CA GLU A 926 -17.44 -1.29 -12.26
C GLU A 926 -18.22 -2.00 -13.38
N PHE A 927 -18.74 -3.19 -13.09
CA PHE A 927 -19.61 -3.92 -14.02
C PHE A 927 -21.07 -3.47 -13.86
N LYS A 928 -21.73 -3.09 -14.97
CA LYS A 928 -23.17 -2.83 -15.02
C LYS A 928 -24.04 -4.09 -14.82
N ILE A 929 -23.43 -5.25 -14.58
CA ILE A 929 -24.08 -6.55 -14.39
C ILE A 929 -24.04 -6.90 -12.90
N SER A 930 -25.21 -7.13 -12.30
CA SER A 930 -25.32 -7.59 -10.91
C SER A 930 -25.15 -9.11 -10.82
N ALA A 931 -24.56 -9.59 -9.73
CA ALA A 931 -24.50 -11.02 -9.45
C ALA A 931 -25.92 -11.55 -9.15
N VAL A 932 -26.33 -12.59 -9.87
CA VAL A 932 -27.61 -13.28 -9.70
C VAL A 932 -27.53 -14.18 -8.46
N GLN A 933 -28.49 -14.06 -7.56
CA GLN A 933 -28.61 -14.95 -6.40
C GLN A 933 -29.40 -16.21 -6.79
N ASP A 934 -28.73 -17.18 -7.42
CA ASP A 934 -29.29 -18.50 -7.68
C ASP A 934 -28.99 -19.41 -6.48
N HIS A 935 -29.97 -19.56 -5.58
CA HIS A 935 -29.84 -20.38 -4.38
C HIS A 935 -29.72 -21.88 -4.65
N SER A 936 -29.88 -22.34 -5.90
CA SER A 936 -29.72 -23.76 -6.25
C SER A 936 -28.25 -24.19 -6.33
N VAL A 937 -27.30 -23.24 -6.29
CA VAL A 937 -25.86 -23.48 -6.37
C VAL A 937 -25.15 -22.82 -5.20
N THR A 938 -24.18 -23.52 -4.63
CA THR A 938 -23.24 -22.95 -3.65
C THR A 938 -21.88 -22.75 -4.31
N PHE A 939 -21.09 -21.81 -3.80
CA PHE A 939 -19.72 -21.65 -4.24
C PHE A 939 -18.72 -21.46 -3.09
N ASN A 940 -17.46 -21.81 -3.34
CA ASN A 940 -16.34 -21.57 -2.42
C ASN A 940 -15.05 -21.24 -3.18
N ASP A 941 -14.17 -20.43 -2.57
CA ASP A 941 -12.89 -20.03 -3.17
C ASP A 941 -11.71 -20.83 -2.58
N TYR A 942 -10.75 -21.20 -3.43
CA TYR A 942 -9.55 -21.92 -3.04
C TYR A 942 -8.30 -21.28 -3.65
N LEU A 943 -7.25 -21.18 -2.84
CA LEU A 943 -5.92 -20.82 -3.33
C LEU A 943 -5.27 -22.06 -3.96
N PHE A 944 -5.17 -22.12 -5.29
CA PHE A 944 -4.61 -23.28 -5.99
C PHE A 944 -3.13 -23.11 -6.36
N HIS A 945 -2.64 -21.87 -6.49
CA HIS A 945 -1.25 -21.57 -6.82
C HIS A 945 -0.63 -20.53 -5.88
N LYS A 946 -0.09 -20.98 -4.74
CA LYS A 946 0.43 -20.12 -3.66
C LYS A 946 1.48 -19.09 -4.10
N ARG A 947 2.40 -19.48 -5.00
CA ARG A 947 3.48 -18.60 -5.48
C ARG A 947 2.99 -17.35 -6.22
N PHE A 948 1.97 -17.52 -7.05
CA PHE A 948 1.43 -16.43 -7.90
C PHE A 948 0.12 -15.87 -7.33
N ASN A 949 -0.24 -16.28 -6.10
CA ASN A 949 -1.49 -15.92 -5.44
C ASN A 949 -2.76 -16.18 -6.28
N LEU A 950 -2.74 -17.22 -7.14
CA LEU A 950 -3.90 -17.53 -7.99
C LEU A 950 -4.91 -18.37 -7.22
N SER A 951 -6.15 -17.92 -7.30
CA SER A 951 -7.29 -18.58 -6.68
C SER A 951 -8.25 -19.08 -7.75
N LEU A 952 -9.03 -20.09 -7.39
CA LEU A 952 -10.11 -20.60 -8.20
C LEU A 952 -11.39 -20.63 -7.38
N ARG A 953 -12.54 -20.61 -8.05
CA ARG A 953 -13.86 -20.70 -7.42
C ARG A 953 -14.55 -21.97 -7.86
N PHE A 954 -15.03 -22.74 -6.90
CA PHE A 954 -15.89 -23.89 -7.10
C PHE A 954 -17.35 -23.52 -7.05
N TYR A 955 -18.16 -24.16 -7.89
CA TYR A 955 -19.61 -24.07 -7.88
C TYR A 955 -20.19 -25.49 -7.85
N LYS A 956 -21.12 -25.74 -6.92
CA LYS A 956 -21.75 -27.04 -6.71
C LYS A 956 -23.27 -26.91 -6.56
N PRO A 957 -24.07 -27.67 -7.33
CA PRO A 957 -25.52 -27.72 -7.15
C PRO A 957 -25.91 -28.26 -5.75
N GLN A 958 -26.91 -27.65 -5.10
CA GLN A 958 -27.34 -28.02 -3.74
C GLN A 958 -28.18 -29.30 -3.69
N HIS A 959 -29.03 -29.53 -4.70
CA HIS A 959 -29.90 -30.70 -4.77
C HIS A 959 -29.34 -31.70 -5.77
N ILE A 960 -28.61 -32.71 -5.28
CA ILE A 960 -28.23 -33.87 -6.09
C ILE A 960 -29.48 -34.74 -6.21
N THR A 961 -30.10 -34.76 -7.38
CA THR A 961 -31.20 -35.70 -7.65
C THR A 961 -30.69 -37.12 -7.42
N LEU A 962 -31.44 -37.92 -6.65
CA LEU A 962 -31.16 -39.32 -6.25
C LEU A 962 -31.12 -40.32 -7.44
N ASN A 963 -30.43 -39.97 -8.51
CA ASN A 963 -29.98 -40.91 -9.53
C ASN A 963 -28.50 -41.17 -9.29
N THR A 964 -28.13 -42.45 -9.32
CA THR A 964 -26.84 -43.06 -8.95
C THR A 964 -25.61 -42.62 -9.77
N THR A 965 -25.67 -41.48 -10.46
CA THR A 965 -24.62 -40.98 -11.35
C THR A 965 -23.86 -39.82 -10.71
N LYS A 966 -22.54 -39.97 -10.56
CA LYS A 966 -21.62 -38.92 -10.12
C LYS A 966 -21.72 -37.66 -11.02
N LEU A 967 -21.42 -36.49 -10.49
CA LEU A 967 -21.45 -35.20 -11.20
C LEU A 967 -20.21 -35.03 -12.09
N PRO A 968 -20.36 -34.66 -13.38
CA PRO A 968 -19.22 -34.29 -14.21
C PRO A 968 -18.57 -32.98 -13.73
N ILE A 969 -17.34 -32.73 -14.18
CA ILE A 969 -16.58 -31.53 -13.83
C ILE A 969 -16.45 -30.63 -15.06
N VAL A 970 -16.66 -29.33 -14.89
CA VAL A 970 -16.43 -28.30 -15.90
C VAL A 970 -15.36 -27.35 -15.38
N ILE A 971 -14.28 -27.15 -16.12
CA ILE A 971 -13.29 -26.11 -15.85
C ILE A 971 -13.61 -24.94 -16.78
N PHE A 972 -14.07 -23.82 -16.22
CA PHE A 972 -14.43 -22.61 -16.95
C PHE A 972 -13.30 -21.57 -16.91
N LEU A 973 -12.71 -21.28 -18.06
CA LEU A 973 -11.64 -20.30 -18.25
C LEU A 973 -12.24 -18.99 -18.74
N HIS A 974 -12.10 -17.92 -17.95
CA HIS A 974 -12.71 -16.62 -18.27
C HIS A 974 -12.01 -15.90 -19.42
N GLY A 975 -12.73 -15.00 -20.09
CA GLY A 975 -12.22 -14.10 -21.11
C GLY A 975 -11.52 -12.85 -20.56
N GLY A 976 -11.30 -11.86 -21.43
CA GLY A 976 -10.65 -10.58 -21.11
C GLY A 976 -9.39 -10.26 -21.91
N GLY A 977 -9.15 -10.98 -23.02
CA GLY A 977 -8.03 -10.71 -23.94
C GLY A 977 -6.66 -10.96 -23.32
N PHE A 978 -6.57 -11.85 -22.32
CA PHE A 978 -5.42 -12.11 -21.42
C PHE A 978 -4.98 -10.91 -20.57
N CYS A 979 -5.47 -9.72 -20.89
CA CYS A 979 -5.12 -8.49 -20.23
C CYS A 979 -6.07 -8.18 -19.08
N PHE A 980 -7.27 -8.75 -19.03
CA PHE A 980 -8.23 -8.56 -17.95
C PHE A 980 -8.94 -9.85 -17.58
N GLY A 981 -9.75 -9.80 -16.53
CA GLY A 981 -10.64 -10.89 -16.13
C GLY A 981 -10.35 -11.40 -14.73
N SER A 982 -11.41 -11.84 -14.06
CA SER A 982 -11.30 -12.58 -12.81
C SER A 982 -12.53 -13.46 -12.59
N ARG A 983 -12.34 -14.60 -11.92
CA ARG A 983 -13.40 -15.48 -11.42
C ARG A 983 -14.44 -14.77 -10.52
N THR A 984 -14.08 -13.64 -9.92
CA THR A 984 -14.97 -12.90 -9.01
C THR A 984 -15.86 -11.89 -9.72
N TRP A 985 -15.66 -11.66 -11.02
CA TRP A 985 -16.47 -10.71 -11.77
C TRP A 985 -17.94 -11.17 -11.86
N PRO A 986 -18.92 -10.27 -11.75
CA PRO A 986 -20.34 -10.65 -11.66
C PRO A 986 -20.85 -11.49 -12.84
N HIS A 987 -20.49 -11.15 -14.07
CA HIS A 987 -20.92 -11.87 -15.27
C HIS A 987 -20.27 -13.27 -15.37
N ILE A 988 -18.98 -13.39 -15.01
CA ILE A 988 -18.30 -14.68 -14.89
C ILE A 988 -18.93 -15.54 -13.80
N HIS A 989 -19.26 -14.92 -12.65
CA HIS A 989 -19.95 -15.60 -11.57
C HIS A 989 -21.33 -16.12 -12.01
N ASN A 990 -22.13 -15.29 -12.68
CA ASN A 990 -23.44 -15.68 -13.20
C ASN A 990 -23.32 -16.83 -14.22
N CYS A 991 -22.36 -16.75 -15.14
CA CYS A 991 -22.12 -17.81 -16.11
C CYS A 991 -21.74 -19.13 -15.44
N CYS A 992 -20.81 -19.13 -14.48
CA CYS A 992 -20.40 -20.35 -13.77
C CYS A 992 -21.54 -20.94 -12.93
N THR A 993 -22.33 -20.10 -12.26
CA THR A 993 -23.52 -20.51 -11.52
C THR A 993 -24.55 -21.14 -12.46
N ARG A 994 -24.77 -20.55 -13.64
CA ARG A 994 -25.67 -21.07 -14.67
C ARG A 994 -25.20 -22.39 -15.25
N LEU A 995 -23.91 -22.54 -15.51
CA LEU A 995 -23.32 -23.78 -15.99
C LEU A 995 -23.47 -24.89 -14.94
N ALA A 996 -23.24 -24.58 -13.66
CA ALA A 996 -23.39 -25.54 -12.57
C ALA A 996 -24.85 -26.04 -12.44
N SER A 997 -25.82 -25.13 -12.35
CA SER A 997 -27.24 -25.49 -12.23
C SER A 997 -27.79 -26.09 -13.52
N GLY A 998 -27.45 -25.49 -14.66
CA GLY A 998 -27.93 -25.85 -15.98
C GLY A 998 -27.46 -27.23 -16.42
N LEU A 999 -26.17 -27.53 -16.30
CA LEU A 999 -25.55 -28.80 -16.72
C LEU A 999 -25.60 -29.88 -15.64
N HIS A 1000 -25.98 -29.51 -14.42
CA HIS A 1000 -25.88 -30.38 -13.24
C HIS A 1000 -24.45 -30.92 -13.06
N ALA A 1001 -23.49 -29.98 -13.01
CA ALA A 1001 -22.05 -30.25 -12.99
C ALA A 1001 -21.36 -29.44 -11.89
N VAL A 1002 -20.20 -29.91 -11.43
CA VAL A 1002 -19.30 -29.11 -10.60
C VAL A 1002 -18.50 -28.19 -11.52
N VAL A 1003 -18.52 -26.87 -11.29
CA VAL A 1003 -17.77 -25.91 -12.11
C VAL A 1003 -16.59 -25.35 -11.32
N LEU A 1004 -15.40 -25.34 -11.93
CA LEU A 1004 -14.20 -24.70 -11.40
C LEU A 1004 -13.85 -23.51 -12.30
N SER A 1005 -13.70 -22.33 -11.73
CA SER A 1005 -13.26 -21.13 -12.45
C SER A 1005 -11.95 -20.61 -11.85
N PRO A 1006 -10.80 -20.90 -12.47
CA PRO A 1006 -9.50 -20.39 -12.02
C PRO A 1006 -9.22 -18.99 -12.56
N ASP A 1007 -8.58 -18.15 -11.75
CA ASP A 1007 -7.83 -17.00 -12.25
C ASP A 1007 -6.50 -17.49 -12.86
N TYR A 1008 -5.99 -16.72 -13.83
CA TYR A 1008 -4.67 -16.90 -14.41
C TYR A 1008 -3.91 -15.56 -14.43
N ARG A 1009 -2.57 -15.62 -14.52
CA ARG A 1009 -1.76 -14.41 -14.59
C ARG A 1009 -2.07 -13.62 -15.87
N LEU A 1010 -2.24 -12.31 -15.71
CA LEU A 1010 -2.63 -11.39 -16.78
C LEU A 1010 -1.41 -10.72 -17.45
N ALA A 1011 -1.56 -10.40 -18.73
CA ALA A 1011 -0.63 -9.61 -19.51
C ALA A 1011 -0.87 -8.10 -19.33
N PRO A 1012 0.13 -7.22 -19.52
CA PRO A 1012 1.49 -7.47 -20.03
C PRO A 1012 2.53 -7.90 -18.99
N GLU A 1013 2.21 -7.91 -17.69
CA GLU A 1013 3.09 -8.37 -16.60
C GLU A 1013 3.51 -9.84 -16.82
N HIS A 1014 2.58 -10.65 -17.33
CA HIS A 1014 2.76 -12.06 -17.61
C HIS A 1014 2.22 -12.42 -18.99
N ARG A 1015 2.99 -12.07 -20.03
CA ARG A 1015 2.74 -12.49 -21.42
C ARG A 1015 2.60 -14.01 -21.55
N LEU A 1016 1.93 -14.44 -22.61
CA LEU A 1016 1.80 -15.84 -22.99
C LEU A 1016 3.19 -16.49 -23.10
N PRO A 1017 3.38 -17.73 -22.61
CA PRO A 1017 2.37 -18.74 -22.27
C PRO A 1017 1.84 -18.71 -20.82
N SER A 1018 2.12 -17.69 -20.01
CA SER A 1018 1.83 -17.70 -18.57
C SER A 1018 0.38 -18.11 -18.22
N ALA A 1019 -0.61 -17.54 -18.91
CA ALA A 1019 -2.01 -17.88 -18.70
C ALA A 1019 -2.35 -19.34 -19.05
N VAL A 1020 -1.71 -19.90 -20.07
CA VAL A 1020 -1.86 -21.32 -20.47
C VAL A 1020 -1.21 -22.23 -19.43
N ASP A 1021 -0.03 -21.87 -18.93
CA ASP A 1021 0.68 -22.63 -17.90
C ASP A 1021 -0.13 -22.68 -16.59
N ASP A 1022 -0.74 -21.56 -16.21
CA ASP A 1022 -1.57 -21.47 -15.01
C ASP A 1022 -2.84 -22.31 -15.13
N ALA A 1023 -3.45 -22.34 -16.32
CA ALA A 1023 -4.60 -23.19 -16.58
C ALA A 1023 -4.23 -24.69 -16.56
N VAL A 1024 -3.06 -25.09 -17.10
CA VAL A 1024 -2.54 -26.47 -16.95
C VAL A 1024 -2.35 -26.81 -15.47
N GLU A 1025 -1.81 -25.88 -14.68
CA GLU A 1025 -1.65 -26.08 -13.24
C GLU A 1025 -2.98 -26.18 -12.49
N ALA A 1026 -4.05 -25.50 -12.95
CA ALA A 1026 -5.39 -25.69 -12.41
C ALA A 1026 -5.92 -27.12 -12.68
N VAL A 1027 -5.69 -27.68 -13.87
CA VAL A 1027 -6.05 -29.09 -14.15
C VAL A 1027 -5.22 -30.07 -13.31
N ARG A 1028 -3.92 -29.82 -13.15
CA ARG A 1028 -3.05 -30.62 -12.26
C ARG A 1028 -3.44 -30.50 -10.80
N TRP A 1029 -3.91 -29.34 -10.39
CA TRP A 1029 -4.46 -29.15 -9.05
C TRP A 1029 -5.68 -30.03 -8.85
N LEU A 1030 -6.60 -30.09 -9.81
CA LEU A 1030 -7.75 -30.99 -9.77
C LEU A 1030 -7.33 -32.47 -9.74
N GLN A 1031 -6.32 -32.83 -10.53
CA GLN A 1031 -5.75 -34.19 -10.53
C GLN A 1031 -5.25 -34.59 -9.14
N ARG A 1032 -4.51 -33.70 -8.45
CA ARG A 1032 -4.04 -33.96 -7.09
C ARG A 1032 -5.17 -34.17 -6.09
N GLN A 1033 -6.29 -33.47 -6.25
CA GLN A 1033 -7.47 -33.71 -5.40
C GLN A 1033 -8.08 -35.09 -5.68
N GLY A 1034 -8.18 -35.48 -6.94
CA GLY A 1034 -8.66 -36.82 -7.31
C GLY A 1034 -7.76 -37.95 -6.81
N LEU A 1035 -6.43 -37.76 -6.84
CA LEU A 1035 -5.47 -38.75 -6.32
C LEU A 1035 -5.62 -38.93 -4.80
N ARG A 1036 -5.80 -37.83 -4.06
CA ARG A 1036 -6.03 -37.89 -2.60
C ARG A 1036 -7.29 -38.67 -2.24
N LEU A 1037 -8.36 -38.51 -3.01
CA LEU A 1037 -9.61 -39.24 -2.85
C LEU A 1037 -9.49 -40.74 -3.18
N LYS A 1038 -8.60 -41.11 -4.11
CA LYS A 1038 -8.27 -42.53 -4.37
C LYS A 1038 -7.50 -43.16 -3.22
N GLU A 1039 -6.69 -42.38 -2.49
CA GLU A 1039 -5.84 -42.87 -1.39
C GLU A 1039 -6.58 -42.96 -0.05
N ASP A 1040 -7.50 -42.03 0.24
CA ASP A 1040 -8.34 -42.02 1.45
C ASP A 1040 -9.68 -41.33 1.15
N GLU A 1041 -10.78 -42.10 1.18
CA GLU A 1041 -12.15 -41.61 0.91
C GLU A 1041 -12.59 -40.50 1.87
N ASN A 1042 -11.95 -40.38 3.06
CA ASN A 1042 -12.23 -39.36 4.06
C ASN A 1042 -11.21 -38.19 4.06
N ALA A 1043 -10.17 -38.23 3.23
CA ALA A 1043 -9.14 -37.17 3.15
C ALA A 1043 -9.44 -36.08 2.11
N GLY A 1044 -10.52 -36.22 1.35
CA GLY A 1044 -10.96 -35.23 0.37
C GLY A 1044 -11.55 -33.96 0.98
N ASP A 1045 -11.48 -32.86 0.24
CA ASP A 1045 -12.26 -31.67 0.53
C ASP A 1045 -13.76 -32.00 0.45
N ALA A 1046 -14.59 -31.50 1.38
CA ALA A 1046 -16.04 -31.74 1.42
C ALA A 1046 -16.76 -31.40 0.09
N TRP A 1047 -16.17 -30.56 -0.75
CA TRP A 1047 -16.69 -30.18 -2.07
C TRP A 1047 -16.40 -31.21 -3.15
N LEU A 1048 -15.29 -31.92 -3.06
CA LEU A 1048 -14.85 -33.01 -3.95
C LEU A 1048 -15.07 -34.33 -3.21
N SER A 1049 -16.33 -34.74 -3.06
CA SER A 1049 -16.72 -36.01 -2.43
C SER A 1049 -16.69 -37.18 -3.43
N SER A 1050 -17.06 -38.38 -2.97
CA SER A 1050 -17.31 -39.57 -3.81
C SER A 1050 -18.31 -39.33 -4.96
N ASP A 1051 -19.08 -38.25 -4.90
CA ASP A 1051 -20.18 -37.91 -5.82
C ASP A 1051 -19.71 -37.17 -7.08
N VAL A 1052 -18.41 -36.94 -7.26
CA VAL A 1052 -17.83 -36.25 -8.44
C VAL A 1052 -17.10 -37.24 -9.35
N ASP A 1053 -17.25 -37.06 -10.65
CA ASP A 1053 -16.72 -37.93 -11.70
C ASP A 1053 -15.46 -37.33 -12.35
N PHE A 1054 -14.29 -37.79 -11.90
CA PHE A 1054 -13.01 -37.35 -12.45
C PHE A 1054 -12.73 -37.90 -13.87
N ASP A 1055 -13.51 -38.87 -14.36
CA ASP A 1055 -13.38 -39.39 -15.73
C ASP A 1055 -14.21 -38.57 -16.75
N ARG A 1056 -15.12 -37.72 -16.27
CA ARG A 1056 -15.95 -36.82 -17.09
C ARG A 1056 -15.64 -35.35 -16.81
N VAL A 1057 -14.46 -34.92 -17.22
CA VAL A 1057 -14.02 -33.51 -17.14
C VAL A 1057 -14.16 -32.83 -18.50
N PHE A 1058 -14.66 -31.59 -18.50
CA PHE A 1058 -14.82 -30.76 -19.68
C PHE A 1058 -14.15 -29.42 -19.47
N ILE A 1059 -13.44 -28.92 -20.48
CA ILE A 1059 -12.80 -27.60 -20.43
C ILE A 1059 -13.63 -26.66 -21.28
N VAL A 1060 -14.10 -25.58 -20.68
CA VAL A 1060 -14.92 -24.55 -21.33
C VAL A 1060 -14.16 -23.24 -21.23
N GLY A 1061 -14.00 -22.54 -22.33
CA GLY A 1061 -13.27 -21.27 -22.34
C GLY A 1061 -14.01 -20.20 -23.14
N ASP A 1062 -14.07 -18.99 -22.59
CA ASP A 1062 -14.64 -17.82 -23.25
C ASP A 1062 -13.56 -16.88 -23.72
N SER A 1063 -13.61 -16.44 -24.98
CA SER A 1063 -12.66 -15.47 -25.54
C SER A 1063 -11.19 -15.94 -25.37
N SER A 1064 -10.36 -15.20 -24.64
CA SER A 1064 -8.99 -15.61 -24.31
C SER A 1064 -8.95 -16.93 -23.54
N GLY A 1065 -9.96 -17.22 -22.72
CA GLY A 1065 -10.15 -18.54 -22.11
C GLY A 1065 -10.41 -19.64 -23.15
N GLY A 1066 -11.08 -19.34 -24.26
CA GLY A 1066 -11.23 -20.25 -25.40
C GLY A 1066 -9.88 -20.53 -26.07
N ASN A 1067 -9.07 -19.51 -26.31
CA ASN A 1067 -7.71 -19.71 -26.80
C ASN A 1067 -6.88 -20.61 -25.85
N ILE A 1068 -6.96 -20.38 -24.54
CA ILE A 1068 -6.30 -21.22 -23.54
C ILE A 1068 -6.80 -22.67 -23.63
N ALA A 1069 -8.13 -22.89 -23.72
CA ALA A 1069 -8.72 -24.21 -23.84
C ALA A 1069 -8.20 -25.00 -25.06
N HIS A 1070 -8.02 -24.35 -26.22
CA HIS A 1070 -7.36 -24.96 -27.36
C HIS A 1070 -5.94 -25.43 -27.03
N HIS A 1071 -5.12 -24.58 -26.39
CA HIS A 1071 -3.76 -24.95 -26.03
C HIS A 1071 -3.69 -26.07 -24.97
N LEU A 1072 -4.68 -26.17 -24.07
CA LEU A 1072 -4.80 -27.34 -23.21
C LEU A 1072 -5.13 -28.61 -24.01
N ALA A 1073 -6.01 -28.55 -25.01
CA ALA A 1073 -6.32 -29.69 -25.87
C ALA A 1073 -5.06 -30.22 -26.57
N VAL A 1074 -4.23 -29.32 -27.08
CA VAL A 1074 -2.96 -29.67 -27.73
C VAL A 1074 -1.94 -30.22 -26.75
N ARG A 1075 -1.80 -29.61 -25.55
CA ARG A 1075 -0.77 -29.98 -24.57
C ARG A 1075 -1.10 -31.24 -23.75
N LEU A 1076 -2.34 -31.40 -23.32
CA LEU A 1076 -2.75 -32.56 -22.53
C LEU A 1076 -2.85 -33.80 -23.43
N GLY A 1077 -3.28 -33.63 -24.68
CA GLY A 1077 -3.46 -34.69 -25.65
C GLY A 1077 -4.63 -35.62 -25.33
N SER A 1078 -5.31 -36.10 -26.37
CA SER A 1078 -6.49 -36.95 -26.19
C SER A 1078 -6.19 -38.23 -25.44
N GLY A 1079 -6.95 -38.47 -24.35
CA GLY A 1079 -6.87 -39.70 -23.56
C GLY A 1079 -5.53 -39.92 -22.84
N SER A 1080 -4.75 -38.88 -22.58
CA SER A 1080 -3.47 -38.98 -21.87
C SER A 1080 -3.61 -39.60 -20.48
N SER A 1081 -2.87 -40.68 -20.22
CA SER A 1081 -2.82 -41.34 -18.91
C SER A 1081 -2.04 -40.53 -17.87
N GLU A 1082 -1.29 -39.51 -18.29
CA GLU A 1082 -0.51 -38.64 -17.39
C GLU A 1082 -1.42 -37.90 -16.40
N MET A 1083 -2.68 -37.66 -16.78
CA MET A 1083 -3.64 -36.91 -15.99
C MET A 1083 -4.53 -37.77 -15.09
N ASP A 1084 -4.37 -39.10 -15.02
CA ASP A 1084 -5.17 -39.96 -14.13
C ASP A 1084 -5.16 -39.43 -12.67
N PRO A 1085 -6.32 -39.31 -11.99
CA PRO A 1085 -7.67 -39.74 -12.39
C PRO A 1085 -8.47 -38.78 -13.25
N VAL A 1086 -7.95 -37.59 -13.55
CA VAL A 1086 -8.65 -36.59 -14.37
C VAL A 1086 -8.57 -36.96 -15.84
N ARG A 1087 -9.73 -37.18 -16.47
CA ARG A 1087 -9.84 -37.39 -17.91
C ARG A 1087 -10.71 -36.32 -18.54
N VAL A 1088 -10.10 -35.55 -19.46
CA VAL A 1088 -10.84 -34.57 -20.27
C VAL A 1088 -11.56 -35.30 -21.40
N ARG A 1089 -12.86 -35.08 -21.52
CA ARG A 1089 -13.75 -35.72 -22.51
C ARG A 1089 -14.12 -34.81 -23.67
N GLY A 1090 -13.96 -33.50 -23.50
CA GLY A 1090 -14.18 -32.53 -24.57
C GLY A 1090 -13.84 -31.11 -24.18
N TYR A 1091 -13.69 -30.27 -25.20
CA TYR A 1091 -13.37 -28.86 -25.10
C TYR A 1091 -14.48 -28.03 -25.73
N VAL A 1092 -14.90 -26.96 -25.05
CA VAL A 1092 -15.87 -25.99 -25.56
C VAL A 1092 -15.21 -24.62 -25.66
N LEU A 1093 -15.28 -24.03 -26.83
CA LEU A 1093 -14.65 -22.77 -27.20
C LEU A 1093 -15.76 -21.76 -27.51
N PHE A 1094 -16.08 -20.90 -26.55
CA PHE A 1094 -16.90 -19.72 -26.80
C PHE A 1094 -16.05 -18.61 -27.37
N ALA A 1095 -16.42 -18.10 -28.55
CA ALA A 1095 -15.81 -16.93 -29.17
C ALA A 1095 -14.26 -16.94 -29.11
N PRO A 1096 -13.57 -18.03 -29.51
CA PRO A 1096 -12.16 -18.22 -29.18
C PRO A 1096 -11.28 -17.09 -29.73
N PHE A 1097 -10.48 -16.49 -28.84
CA PHE A 1097 -9.64 -15.35 -29.16
C PHE A 1097 -8.38 -15.80 -29.93
N PHE A 1098 -8.52 -16.07 -31.22
CA PHE A 1098 -7.41 -16.38 -32.13
C PHE A 1098 -6.93 -15.13 -32.86
N GLY A 1099 -5.62 -15.10 -33.14
CA GLY A 1099 -4.95 -14.01 -33.86
C GLY A 1099 -4.56 -14.40 -35.28
N GLY A 1100 -3.96 -13.43 -35.97
CA GLY A 1100 -3.23 -13.60 -37.23
C GLY A 1100 -2.97 -12.24 -37.87
N GLU A 1101 -1.90 -12.13 -38.67
CA GLU A 1101 -1.57 -10.84 -39.29
C GLU A 1101 -2.49 -10.49 -40.44
N VAL A 1102 -2.90 -11.49 -41.23
CA VAL A 1102 -3.90 -11.33 -42.29
C VAL A 1102 -5.29 -11.25 -41.68
N ARG A 1103 -6.03 -10.19 -42.03
CA ARG A 1103 -7.39 -9.96 -41.55
C ARG A 1103 -8.43 -10.82 -42.24
N THR A 1104 -9.45 -11.20 -41.49
CA THR A 1104 -10.66 -11.82 -42.01
C THR A 1104 -11.71 -10.77 -42.39
N LYS A 1105 -12.79 -11.19 -43.06
CA LYS A 1105 -13.86 -10.25 -43.45
C LYS A 1105 -14.62 -9.74 -42.23
N SER A 1106 -14.82 -10.58 -41.23
CA SER A 1106 -15.45 -10.22 -39.96
C SER A 1106 -14.64 -9.16 -39.20
N GLU A 1107 -13.30 -9.25 -39.20
CA GLU A 1107 -12.42 -8.27 -38.53
C GLU A 1107 -12.38 -6.91 -39.24
N GLU A 1108 -12.60 -6.88 -40.55
CA GLU A 1108 -12.74 -5.65 -41.36
C GLU A 1108 -14.16 -5.06 -41.28
N GLY A 1109 -15.08 -5.78 -40.63
CA GLY A 1109 -16.48 -5.40 -40.45
C GLY A 1109 -16.71 -4.31 -39.39
N PRO A 1110 -17.98 -3.98 -39.11
CA PRO A 1110 -18.33 -2.99 -38.09
C PRO A 1110 -17.89 -3.45 -36.68
N PRO A 1111 -17.54 -2.50 -35.78
CA PRO A 1111 -17.15 -2.83 -34.41
C PRO A 1111 -18.33 -3.36 -33.59
N GLU A 1112 -18.05 -4.22 -32.62
CA GLU A 1112 -19.02 -4.71 -31.63
C GLU A 1112 -19.15 -3.73 -30.45
N HIS A 1113 -20.16 -3.93 -29.60
CA HIS A 1113 -20.35 -3.06 -28.44
C HIS A 1113 -19.16 -3.09 -27.46
N MET A 1114 -18.53 -4.25 -27.26
CA MET A 1114 -17.45 -4.42 -26.28
C MET A 1114 -16.06 -4.67 -26.88
N LEU A 1115 -15.99 -5.14 -28.13
CA LEU A 1115 -14.74 -5.44 -28.80
C LEU A 1115 -14.68 -4.73 -30.16
N ASN A 1116 -13.57 -4.05 -30.41
CA ASN A 1116 -13.28 -3.44 -31.70
C ASN A 1116 -11.86 -3.78 -32.13
N LEU A 1117 -11.52 -3.47 -33.39
CA LEU A 1117 -10.24 -3.84 -33.99
C LEU A 1117 -9.03 -3.23 -33.27
N GLU A 1118 -9.13 -1.99 -32.79
CA GLU A 1118 -8.04 -1.32 -32.07
C GLU A 1118 -7.75 -2.02 -30.73
N LEU A 1119 -8.80 -2.31 -29.97
CA LEU A 1119 -8.69 -2.99 -28.68
C LEU A 1119 -8.21 -4.44 -28.85
N LEU A 1120 -8.67 -5.13 -29.89
CA LEU A 1120 -8.20 -6.46 -30.28
C LEU A 1120 -6.68 -6.47 -30.49
N ASP A 1121 -6.17 -5.55 -31.31
CA ASP A 1121 -4.76 -5.47 -31.63
C ASP A 1121 -3.91 -5.09 -30.41
N ARG A 1122 -4.44 -4.20 -29.57
CA ARG A 1122 -3.81 -3.82 -28.31
C ARG A 1122 -3.69 -5.02 -27.38
N PHE A 1123 -4.75 -5.82 -27.21
CA PHE A 1123 -4.67 -7.05 -26.41
C PHE A 1123 -3.60 -8.01 -26.91
N TRP A 1124 -3.51 -8.22 -28.22
CA TRP A 1124 -2.45 -9.07 -28.75
C TRP A 1124 -1.05 -8.49 -28.53
N ARG A 1125 -0.82 -7.20 -28.81
CA ARG A 1125 0.47 -6.54 -28.56
C ARG A 1125 0.92 -6.63 -27.11
N LEU A 1126 -0.02 -6.58 -26.17
CA LEU A 1126 0.28 -6.70 -24.74
C LEU A 1126 0.48 -8.15 -24.29
N SER A 1127 -0.12 -9.13 -24.98
CA SER A 1127 -0.21 -10.52 -24.51
C SER A 1127 0.80 -11.49 -25.12
N ILE A 1128 1.21 -11.31 -26.38
CA ILE A 1128 2.22 -12.18 -27.02
C ILE A 1128 3.63 -11.88 -26.51
N PRO A 1129 4.60 -12.81 -26.64
CA PRO A 1129 6.00 -12.52 -26.31
C PRO A 1129 6.53 -11.27 -27.04
N LEU A 1130 7.46 -10.54 -26.43
CA LEU A 1130 8.00 -9.30 -26.99
C LEU A 1130 8.71 -9.57 -28.34
N GLY A 1131 8.39 -8.76 -29.34
CA GLY A 1131 8.96 -8.87 -30.69
C GLY A 1131 8.23 -9.87 -31.60
N GLU A 1132 7.26 -10.60 -31.09
CA GLU A 1132 6.46 -11.55 -31.87
C GLU A 1132 5.24 -10.87 -32.52
N SER A 1133 4.65 -11.56 -33.51
CA SER A 1133 3.46 -11.11 -34.24
C SER A 1133 2.22 -11.93 -33.85
N ARG A 1134 1.05 -11.58 -34.37
CA ARG A 1134 -0.19 -12.33 -34.13
C ARG A 1134 -0.25 -13.68 -34.85
N ASP A 1135 0.74 -13.98 -35.68
CA ASP A 1135 0.98 -15.33 -36.20
C ASP A 1135 1.83 -16.20 -35.27
N HIS A 1136 2.18 -15.70 -34.08
CA HIS A 1136 2.83 -16.49 -33.05
C HIS A 1136 1.98 -17.73 -32.71
N PRO A 1137 2.59 -18.90 -32.42
CA PRO A 1137 1.86 -20.15 -32.21
C PRO A 1137 0.80 -20.14 -31.11
N LEU A 1138 0.98 -19.27 -30.10
CA LEU A 1138 0.01 -19.11 -29.01
C LEU A 1138 -1.21 -18.26 -29.42
N ALA A 1139 -1.09 -17.44 -30.47
CA ALA A 1139 -2.16 -16.60 -30.98
C ALA A 1139 -2.88 -17.25 -32.16
N ASN A 1140 -2.13 -17.78 -33.14
CA ASN A 1140 -2.66 -18.38 -34.36
C ASN A 1140 -2.41 -19.91 -34.37
N PRO A 1141 -3.44 -20.75 -34.21
CA PRO A 1141 -3.30 -22.22 -34.24
C PRO A 1141 -2.72 -22.79 -35.54
N PHE A 1142 -2.76 -22.03 -36.64
CA PHE A 1142 -2.22 -22.45 -37.96
C PHE A 1142 -1.12 -21.51 -38.47
N GLY A 1143 -0.51 -20.71 -37.59
CA GLY A 1143 0.67 -19.91 -37.91
C GLY A 1143 1.86 -20.77 -38.32
N ALA A 1144 2.85 -20.19 -38.98
CA ALA A 1144 3.99 -20.93 -39.53
C ALA A 1144 4.83 -21.67 -38.46
N GLY A 1145 4.81 -21.20 -37.22
CA GLY A 1145 5.47 -21.86 -36.08
C GLY A 1145 4.58 -22.80 -35.28
N SER A 1146 3.30 -22.95 -35.66
CA SER A 1146 2.33 -23.72 -34.90
C SER A 1146 2.50 -25.21 -35.14
N PRO A 1147 2.21 -26.06 -34.12
CA PRO A 1147 2.30 -27.50 -34.28
C PRO A 1147 1.36 -27.98 -35.39
N ASN A 1148 1.77 -29.01 -36.13
CA ASN A 1148 0.91 -29.63 -37.13
C ASN A 1148 -0.27 -30.33 -36.45
N LEU A 1149 -1.43 -29.67 -36.41
CA LEU A 1149 -2.61 -30.18 -35.72
C LEU A 1149 -3.17 -31.47 -36.34
N GLU A 1150 -2.82 -31.79 -37.59
CA GLU A 1150 -3.18 -33.08 -38.21
C GLU A 1150 -2.56 -34.26 -37.44
N GLU A 1151 -1.35 -34.10 -36.93
CA GLU A 1151 -0.62 -35.12 -36.15
C GLU A 1151 -1.02 -35.16 -34.67
N VAL A 1152 -1.62 -34.08 -34.16
CA VAL A 1152 -2.04 -33.96 -32.75
C VAL A 1152 -3.38 -34.67 -32.53
N LYS A 1153 -3.44 -35.59 -31.56
CA LYS A 1153 -4.72 -36.21 -31.15
C LYS A 1153 -5.48 -35.25 -30.24
N LEU A 1154 -6.64 -34.78 -30.70
CA LEU A 1154 -7.52 -33.87 -29.97
C LEU A 1154 -8.79 -34.61 -29.54
N ASP A 1155 -9.22 -34.39 -28.29
CA ASP A 1155 -10.56 -34.78 -27.84
C ASP A 1155 -11.61 -33.96 -28.59
N PRO A 1156 -12.89 -34.38 -28.57
CA PRO A 1156 -13.97 -33.64 -29.21
C PRO A 1156 -13.98 -32.15 -28.85
N ILE A 1157 -14.17 -31.29 -29.85
CA ILE A 1157 -14.20 -29.83 -29.69
C ILE A 1157 -15.56 -29.29 -30.16
N LEU A 1158 -16.16 -28.41 -29.37
CA LEU A 1158 -17.33 -27.63 -29.75
C LEU A 1158 -16.96 -26.15 -29.79
N VAL A 1159 -17.18 -25.51 -30.92
CA VAL A 1159 -16.97 -24.07 -31.12
C VAL A 1159 -18.34 -23.39 -31.21
N ILE A 1160 -18.57 -22.38 -30.37
CA ILE A 1160 -19.81 -21.59 -30.35
C ILE A 1160 -19.42 -20.12 -30.54
N VAL A 1161 -20.02 -19.48 -31.54
CA VAL A 1161 -19.79 -18.07 -31.87
C VAL A 1161 -21.09 -17.33 -32.17
N GLY A 1162 -21.13 -16.04 -31.89
CA GLY A 1162 -22.16 -15.13 -32.38
C GLY A 1162 -21.95 -14.74 -33.83
N GLY A 1163 -23.06 -14.57 -34.57
CA GLY A 1163 -23.06 -14.20 -35.99
C GLY A 1163 -22.47 -12.81 -36.28
N ASN A 1164 -22.45 -11.93 -35.28
CA ASN A 1164 -21.91 -10.57 -35.37
C ASN A 1164 -20.55 -10.41 -34.67
N GLU A 1165 -19.88 -11.51 -34.27
CA GLU A 1165 -18.55 -11.44 -33.65
C GLU A 1165 -17.44 -11.03 -34.63
N LEU A 1166 -16.53 -10.17 -34.19
CA LEU A 1166 -15.37 -9.68 -34.92
C LEU A 1166 -14.43 -10.84 -35.30
N LEU A 1167 -14.31 -11.85 -34.42
CA LEU A 1167 -13.44 -13.02 -34.61
C LEU A 1167 -14.16 -14.24 -35.19
N LYS A 1168 -15.41 -14.11 -35.62
CA LYS A 1168 -16.22 -15.22 -36.16
C LYS A 1168 -15.49 -15.99 -37.26
N ASP A 1169 -14.99 -15.31 -38.28
CA ASP A 1169 -14.36 -15.97 -39.43
C ASP A 1169 -13.10 -16.75 -39.02
N ARG A 1170 -12.38 -16.32 -37.97
CA ARG A 1170 -11.22 -17.06 -37.45
C ARG A 1170 -11.66 -18.35 -36.76
N ALA A 1171 -12.73 -18.29 -35.99
CA ALA A 1171 -13.30 -19.47 -35.33
C ALA A 1171 -13.90 -20.46 -36.35
N GLU A 1172 -14.58 -19.95 -37.38
CA GLU A 1172 -15.10 -20.75 -38.49
C GLU A 1172 -13.95 -21.42 -39.27
N ASP A 1173 -12.91 -20.66 -39.64
CA ASP A 1173 -11.73 -21.19 -40.33
C ASP A 1173 -11.04 -22.27 -39.50
N TYR A 1174 -10.92 -22.05 -38.19
CA TYR A 1174 -10.36 -23.04 -37.26
C TYR A 1174 -11.17 -24.33 -37.23
N ALA A 1175 -12.49 -24.24 -37.09
CA ALA A 1175 -13.34 -25.42 -37.08
C ALA A 1175 -13.33 -26.15 -38.42
N ARG A 1176 -13.38 -25.40 -39.54
CA ARG A 1176 -13.34 -25.95 -40.89
C ARG A 1176 -12.06 -26.73 -41.15
N ARG A 1177 -10.89 -26.15 -40.85
CA ARG A 1177 -9.59 -26.81 -41.08
C ARG A 1177 -9.40 -28.05 -40.23
N LEU A 1178 -9.79 -28.03 -38.95
CA LEU A 1178 -9.72 -29.22 -38.11
C LEU A 1178 -10.67 -30.32 -38.58
N LYS A 1179 -11.86 -29.96 -39.09
CA LYS A 1179 -12.80 -30.91 -39.68
C LYS A 1179 -12.24 -31.53 -40.96
N GLU A 1180 -11.60 -30.74 -41.81
CA GLU A 1180 -10.87 -31.20 -43.01
C GLU A 1180 -9.72 -32.16 -42.65
N GLN A 1181 -9.05 -31.92 -41.52
CA GLN A 1181 -8.04 -32.82 -40.94
C GLN A 1181 -8.62 -34.03 -40.18
N GLY A 1182 -9.94 -34.28 -40.30
CA GLY A 1182 -10.61 -35.44 -39.71
C GLY A 1182 -10.75 -35.40 -38.19
N LYS A 1183 -10.63 -34.23 -37.55
CA LYS A 1183 -10.85 -34.07 -36.10
C LYS A 1183 -12.35 -34.02 -35.79
N ASN A 1184 -12.72 -34.50 -34.59
CA ASN A 1184 -14.10 -34.41 -34.11
C ASN A 1184 -14.38 -33.00 -33.59
N ILE A 1185 -14.89 -32.13 -34.48
CA ILE A 1185 -15.22 -30.74 -34.17
C ILE A 1185 -16.61 -30.36 -34.68
N GLU A 1186 -17.38 -29.71 -33.81
CA GLU A 1186 -18.67 -29.10 -34.14
C GLU A 1186 -18.54 -27.57 -34.04
N TYR A 1187 -19.12 -26.86 -35.02
CA TYR A 1187 -19.18 -25.39 -35.05
C TYR A 1187 -20.65 -24.98 -35.10
N LEU A 1188 -21.02 -24.08 -34.21
CA LEU A 1188 -22.37 -23.52 -34.10
C LEU A 1188 -22.29 -22.00 -34.06
N GLU A 1189 -23.14 -21.38 -34.86
CA GLU A 1189 -23.25 -19.94 -34.97
C GLU A 1189 -24.65 -19.49 -34.53
N PHE A 1190 -24.70 -18.45 -33.71
CA PHE A 1190 -25.94 -17.84 -33.22
C PHE A 1190 -26.17 -16.49 -33.89
N GLU A 1191 -27.17 -16.41 -34.77
CA GLU A 1191 -27.48 -15.22 -35.53
C GLU A 1191 -27.77 -14.01 -34.63
N GLY A 1192 -27.18 -12.85 -34.95
CA GLY A 1192 -27.40 -11.60 -34.23
C GLY A 1192 -26.71 -11.46 -32.88
N CYS A 1193 -25.96 -12.47 -32.42
CA CYS A 1193 -25.20 -12.41 -31.18
C CYS A 1193 -23.78 -11.82 -31.36
N GLU A 1194 -23.32 -11.09 -30.35
CA GLU A 1194 -21.98 -10.49 -30.26
C GLU A 1194 -21.06 -11.25 -29.28
N HIS A 1195 -19.80 -10.84 -29.19
CA HIS A 1195 -18.73 -11.52 -28.47
C HIS A 1195 -19.03 -11.60 -26.98
N GLY A 1196 -19.01 -12.83 -26.46
CA GLY A 1196 -19.33 -13.10 -25.06
C GLY A 1196 -20.83 -13.04 -24.73
N PHE A 1197 -21.75 -13.12 -25.71
CA PHE A 1197 -23.20 -13.01 -25.45
C PHE A 1197 -23.68 -13.93 -24.31
N PHE A 1198 -23.18 -15.17 -24.24
CA PHE A 1198 -23.58 -16.13 -23.21
C PHE A 1198 -23.04 -15.79 -21.81
N THR A 1199 -21.81 -15.26 -21.73
CA THR A 1199 -21.17 -14.89 -20.45
C THR A 1199 -21.75 -13.60 -19.88
N HIS A 1200 -22.24 -12.70 -20.73
CA HIS A 1200 -22.87 -11.44 -20.32
C HIS A 1200 -24.33 -11.63 -19.90
N ASP A 1201 -25.08 -12.51 -20.57
CA ASP A 1201 -26.48 -12.81 -20.25
C ASP A 1201 -26.77 -14.31 -20.22
N SER A 1202 -26.37 -14.96 -19.13
CA SER A 1202 -26.51 -16.41 -18.97
C SER A 1202 -27.92 -16.87 -18.56
N TYR A 1203 -28.84 -15.95 -18.22
CA TYR A 1203 -30.14 -16.30 -17.61
C TYR A 1203 -31.36 -15.75 -18.33
N SER A 1204 -31.28 -14.62 -19.05
CA SER A 1204 -32.48 -13.89 -19.47
C SER A 1204 -32.90 -14.08 -20.93
N SER A 1205 -32.12 -14.80 -21.74
CA SER A 1205 -32.45 -15.09 -23.16
C SER A 1205 -32.85 -16.56 -23.41
N HIS A 1206 -33.76 -16.78 -24.38
CA HIS A 1206 -34.05 -18.12 -24.94
C HIS A 1206 -32.76 -18.80 -25.45
N LEU A 1207 -31.85 -17.99 -26.00
CA LEU A 1207 -30.54 -18.40 -26.51
C LEU A 1207 -29.65 -19.00 -25.42
N ALA A 1208 -29.62 -18.43 -24.21
CA ALA A 1208 -28.85 -18.99 -23.10
C ALA A 1208 -29.34 -20.38 -22.69
N GLN A 1209 -30.65 -20.64 -22.75
CA GLN A 1209 -31.21 -21.97 -22.52
C GLN A 1209 -30.83 -22.95 -23.63
N GLU A 1210 -30.85 -22.49 -24.89
CA GLU A 1210 -30.44 -23.28 -26.05
C GLU A 1210 -28.95 -23.70 -25.96
N VAL A 1211 -28.06 -22.76 -25.62
CA VAL A 1211 -26.63 -23.05 -25.36
C VAL A 1211 -26.48 -24.13 -24.29
N ILE A 1212 -27.21 -24.05 -23.16
CA ILE A 1212 -27.18 -25.09 -22.12
C ILE A 1212 -27.62 -26.47 -22.64
N GLN A 1213 -28.63 -26.53 -23.53
CA GLN A 1213 -29.06 -27.81 -24.12
C GLN A 1213 -28.02 -28.38 -25.08
N ILE A 1214 -27.36 -27.53 -25.87
CA ILE A 1214 -26.26 -27.92 -26.75
C ILE A 1214 -25.09 -28.48 -25.94
N LEU A 1215 -24.68 -27.79 -24.87
CA LEU A 1215 -23.62 -28.26 -23.98
C LEU A 1215 -23.97 -29.60 -23.34
N LYS A 1216 -25.22 -29.79 -22.87
CA LYS A 1216 -25.69 -31.09 -22.36
C LYS A 1216 -25.55 -32.19 -23.39
N ARG A 1217 -26.02 -31.96 -24.61
CA ARG A 1217 -25.94 -32.92 -25.71
C ARG A 1217 -24.49 -33.27 -26.00
N PHE A 1218 -23.62 -32.26 -26.10
CA PHE A 1218 -22.19 -32.45 -26.35
C PHE A 1218 -21.52 -33.26 -25.24
N MET A 1219 -21.75 -32.91 -23.97
CA MET A 1219 -21.21 -33.66 -22.83
C MET A 1219 -21.70 -35.11 -22.82
N LEU A 1220 -22.99 -35.36 -23.11
CA LEU A 1220 -23.54 -36.72 -23.16
C LEU A 1220 -22.93 -37.57 -24.28
N GLN A 1221 -22.75 -37.00 -25.47
CA GLN A 1221 -22.19 -37.69 -26.64
C GLN A 1221 -20.71 -38.03 -26.49
N THR A 1222 -19.98 -37.27 -25.68
CA THR A 1222 -18.51 -37.38 -25.51
C THR A 1222 -18.13 -38.05 -24.19
N SER A 1223 -19.10 -38.29 -23.30
CA SER A 1223 -18.92 -39.02 -22.03
C SER A 1223 -18.85 -40.54 -22.20
N THR A 1224 -19.32 -41.09 -23.32
CA THR A 1224 -19.22 -42.51 -23.68
C THR A 1224 -17.88 -42.80 -24.34
#